data_AF-A0A5C5ZZA3-F1
#
_entry.id   AF-A0A5C5ZZA3-F1
#
_cell.length_a   1.000
_cell.length_b   1.000
_cell.length_c   1.000
_cell.angle_alpha   90.00
_cell.angle_beta   90.00
_cell.angle_gamma   90.00
#
_symmetry.space_group_name_H-M   'P 1'
#
loop_
_entity.id
_entity.type
_entity.pdbx_description
1 polymer ?
#
loop_
_entity_poly.entity_id
_entity_poly.type
_entity_poly.pdbx_seq_one_letter_code
_entity_poly.pdbx_strand_id
1 'polypeptide(L)'
;MGYSLPTLRSVAIVVAFLVLTASRGHAADGSRQFARSDSDKRYLHHIDLYDNDNRKITSESTRPYSPENTCGRCHDYETISHGWHFNAFRNHTLRTASSNDGNGPAIDDGRPGEPWIWTDERTGTQLPLSYRDWPGVFNPADVGIDDWAMTRYFGGRIPGGQTKPDQINDPNPRWQLSGELEVDCMACHAVSGAYDFEQRRDAIESENFAWAPTAALRLGEINGTVGRIKEGSDPSDEAVQAKLPTVAYDPRKFNPDGTMFIDLVRHVENNACYQCHSQRTVSLGDSGHDADSQAAELGHSGATAGINERWIHDQDVHLRAGMKCTDCHRNGIDHHISRGFEGERHPAGESVVTLSCVGCHLGTDFYLDEDAAEASVALKNIANRPGRLGSPLPLHEGLPPIHFEKMACTTCHSGPIPTDVAGGIMTSLSHGLGSKTHRTGEELPLIRGPVFAPSADHLSAKQVSADSESSGPSSTLSTPSPRVRATRVVWPAFWGFIEEGNVRPLPPDEVYAATRKALRVRRGFVEEISLPTLQDENKSSLFNEKVYAALAAIEDELKVSDAVYVSTGNVFAKSDKENELKTTSVDNQDMVGMVQWPIAHNVRPAGWSLGATGCIECHADDGKIFASTVAAVGPAPIRPTAVTMASLQRLSDDERQVWNQMFLGRTQFKVLTMISLAALAILMLAGAGAKIFAIMVRPAMPPEAKTADQGDRS
;
A
#
# COMPACT_ATOMS: atom_id res chain seq x y z
N MET A 1 -43.93 11.91 67.21
CA MET A 1 -42.63 11.84 66.50
C MET A 1 -42.95 11.28 65.12
N GLY A 2 -43.24 12.07 64.09
CA GLY A 2 -42.36 13.08 63.51
C GLY A 2 -41.73 12.51 62.23
N TYR A 3 -42.53 12.12 61.23
CA TYR A 3 -42.04 11.78 59.91
C TYR A 3 -42.38 12.92 58.94
N SER A 4 -41.33 13.62 58.53
CA SER A 4 -41.36 14.72 57.59
C SER A 4 -41.73 14.21 56.19
N LEU A 5 -42.79 14.77 55.60
CA LEU A 5 -43.11 14.58 54.19
C LEU A 5 -41.99 15.17 53.32
N PRO A 6 -41.49 14.46 52.29
CA PRO A 6 -40.55 15.04 51.37
C PRO A 6 -41.26 16.14 50.57
N THR A 7 -40.62 17.30 50.54
CA THR A 7 -41.06 18.52 49.86
C THR A 7 -41.28 18.27 48.36
N LEU A 8 -42.32 18.92 47.79
CA LEU A 8 -42.70 18.88 46.37
C LEU A 8 -41.53 19.15 45.38
N ARG A 9 -40.42 19.74 45.85
CA ARG A 9 -39.19 19.93 45.04
C ARG A 9 -38.49 18.62 44.68
N SER A 10 -38.59 17.58 45.52
CA SER A 10 -37.90 16.30 45.27
C SER A 10 -38.58 15.47 44.18
N VAL A 11 -39.91 15.58 44.06
CA VAL A 11 -40.68 14.89 43.01
C VAL A 11 -40.49 15.56 41.65
N ALA A 12 -40.37 16.91 41.61
CA ALA A 12 -40.09 17.63 40.37
C ALA A 12 -38.70 17.34 39.79
N ILE A 13 -37.68 17.14 40.63
CA ILE A 13 -36.31 16.82 40.19
C ILE A 13 -36.23 15.38 39.66
N VAL A 14 -36.96 14.42 40.26
CA VAL A 14 -36.98 13.02 39.79
C VAL A 14 -37.75 12.89 38.47
N VAL A 15 -38.84 13.63 38.27
CA VAL A 15 -39.58 13.64 37.00
C VAL A 15 -38.77 14.37 35.90
N ALA A 16 -38.04 15.45 36.22
CA ALA A 16 -37.14 16.09 35.27
C ALA A 16 -35.96 15.18 34.87
N PHE A 17 -35.39 14.41 35.81
CA PHE A 17 -34.34 13.43 35.49
C PHE A 17 -34.85 12.22 34.68
N LEU A 18 -36.10 11.78 34.89
CA LEU A 18 -36.72 10.72 34.09
C LEU A 18 -37.08 11.18 32.67
N VAL A 19 -37.43 12.46 32.48
CA VAL A 19 -37.67 13.03 31.14
C VAL A 19 -36.35 13.37 30.41
N LEU A 20 -35.28 13.71 31.13
CA LEU A 20 -33.93 13.91 30.56
C LEU A 20 -33.15 12.61 30.28
N THR A 21 -33.53 11.49 30.91
CA THR A 21 -32.96 10.17 30.57
C THR A 21 -33.75 9.44 29.49
N ALA A 22 -35.03 9.78 29.29
CA ALA A 22 -35.84 9.27 28.18
C ALA A 22 -35.64 10.04 26.85
N SER A 23 -34.91 11.16 26.86
CA SER A 23 -34.56 11.93 25.66
C SER A 23 -33.13 11.71 25.16
N ARG A 24 -32.38 10.75 25.72
CA ARG A 24 -31.41 10.00 24.93
C ARG A 24 -32.20 9.07 24.02
N GLY A 25 -32.78 9.68 22.99
CA GLY A 25 -33.23 8.95 21.82
C GLY A 25 -32.11 8.00 21.47
N HIS A 26 -32.42 6.70 21.50
CA HIS A 26 -31.76 5.79 20.59
C HIS A 26 -31.79 6.52 19.26
N ALA A 27 -30.62 6.88 18.73
CA ALA A 27 -30.52 7.26 17.34
C ALA A 27 -31.38 6.24 16.60
N ALA A 28 -32.44 6.72 15.95
CA ALA A 28 -33.34 5.85 15.21
C ALA A 28 -32.44 5.04 14.29
N ASP A 29 -32.35 3.76 14.58
CA ASP A 29 -31.44 2.84 13.94
C ASP A 29 -31.80 2.83 12.44
N GLY A 30 -31.01 3.55 11.64
CA GLY A 30 -31.13 3.57 10.18
C GLY A 30 -31.01 2.17 9.57
N SER A 31 -30.55 1.17 10.35
CA SER A 31 -30.51 -0.23 9.91
C SER A 31 -31.88 -0.86 9.67
N ARG A 32 -32.99 -0.24 10.13
CA ARG A 32 -34.35 -0.73 9.85
C ARG A 32 -34.84 -0.48 8.41
N GLN A 33 -34.12 0.33 7.63
CA GLN A 33 -34.51 0.65 6.25
C GLN A 33 -34.03 -0.37 5.22
N PHE A 34 -32.97 -1.13 5.54
CA PHE A 34 -32.29 -2.02 4.60
C PHE A 34 -32.54 -3.50 4.89
N ALA A 35 -32.46 -4.34 3.85
CA ALA A 35 -32.72 -5.76 3.98
C ALA A 35 -31.55 -6.45 4.73
N ARG A 36 -31.87 -7.28 5.72
CA ARG A 36 -30.89 -8.06 6.48
C ARG A 36 -31.30 -9.52 6.62
N SER A 37 -30.32 -10.40 6.57
CA SER A 37 -30.46 -11.81 6.95
C SER A 37 -29.46 -12.10 8.06
N ASP A 38 -29.96 -12.59 9.19
CA ASP A 38 -29.13 -12.96 10.34
C ASP A 38 -28.64 -14.42 10.26
N SER A 39 -28.80 -15.07 9.10
CA SER A 39 -28.33 -16.43 8.87
C SER A 39 -26.90 -16.46 8.35
N ASP A 40 -26.11 -17.41 8.81
CA ASP A 40 -24.82 -17.75 8.19
C ASP A 40 -24.99 -18.45 6.84
N LYS A 41 -26.19 -18.93 6.53
CA LYS A 41 -26.51 -19.43 5.20
C LYS A 41 -26.59 -18.26 4.23
N ARG A 42 -26.02 -18.49 3.05
CA ARG A 42 -26.17 -17.61 1.90
C ARG A 42 -27.64 -17.25 1.62
N TYR A 43 -27.93 -15.95 1.57
CA TYR A 43 -29.21 -15.43 1.11
C TYR A 43 -29.28 -15.49 -0.43
N LEU A 44 -30.37 -16.01 -0.97
CA LEU A 44 -30.58 -16.11 -2.41
C LEU A 44 -31.29 -14.85 -2.90
N HIS A 45 -30.65 -14.13 -3.82
CA HIS A 45 -31.19 -12.88 -4.36
C HIS A 45 -32.02 -13.18 -5.61
N HIS A 46 -33.34 -13.20 -5.46
CA HIS A 46 -34.29 -13.10 -6.57
C HIS A 46 -34.88 -11.69 -6.52
N ILE A 47 -34.35 -10.79 -7.34
CA ILE A 47 -34.65 -9.36 -7.23
C ILE A 47 -35.00 -8.76 -8.58
N ASP A 48 -35.73 -7.65 -8.55
CA ASP A 48 -35.93 -6.82 -9.72
C ASP A 48 -34.66 -6.02 -10.02
N LEU A 49 -34.35 -5.86 -11.31
CA LEU A 49 -33.27 -5.01 -11.79
C LEU A 49 -33.80 -3.62 -12.14
N TYR A 50 -32.96 -2.60 -11.99
CA TYR A 50 -33.27 -1.21 -12.32
C TYR A 50 -32.15 -0.54 -13.12
N ASP A 51 -32.54 0.38 -14.01
CA ASP A 51 -31.61 1.21 -14.79
C ASP A 51 -31.19 2.48 -14.03
N ASN A 52 -30.30 3.29 -14.61
CA ASN A 52 -29.84 4.56 -14.03
C ASN A 52 -30.96 5.60 -13.85
N ASP A 53 -32.07 5.47 -14.59
CA ASP A 53 -33.25 6.33 -14.44
C ASP A 53 -34.25 5.75 -13.42
N ASN A 54 -33.83 4.74 -12.65
CA ASN A 54 -34.59 4.02 -11.65
C ASN A 54 -35.86 3.34 -12.19
N ARG A 55 -35.86 2.94 -13.47
CA ARG A 55 -36.93 2.17 -14.10
C ARG A 55 -36.63 0.69 -14.03
N LYS A 56 -37.67 -0.13 -13.78
CA LYS A 56 -37.54 -1.59 -13.74
C LYS A 56 -37.11 -2.12 -15.11
N ILE A 57 -36.08 -2.96 -15.11
CA ILE A 57 -35.58 -3.66 -16.30
C ILE A 57 -36.37 -4.95 -16.51
N THR A 58 -36.72 -5.20 -17.77
CA THR A 58 -37.29 -6.45 -18.28
C THR A 58 -36.43 -6.94 -19.45
N SER A 59 -36.76 -8.10 -20.03
CA SER A 59 -36.08 -8.59 -21.24
C SER A 59 -36.18 -7.63 -22.43
N GLU A 60 -37.19 -6.76 -22.47
CA GLU A 60 -37.43 -5.80 -23.56
C GLU A 60 -36.82 -4.41 -23.29
N SER A 61 -36.23 -4.20 -22.12
CA SER A 61 -35.57 -2.94 -21.79
C SER A 61 -34.30 -2.75 -22.61
N THR A 62 -33.91 -1.50 -22.88
CA THR A 62 -32.70 -1.19 -23.66
C THR A 62 -31.65 -0.41 -22.88
N ARG A 63 -31.98 0.03 -21.66
CA ARG A 63 -31.09 0.79 -20.77
C ARG A 63 -30.24 -0.17 -19.92
N PRO A 64 -29.01 0.23 -19.54
CA PRO A 64 -28.14 -0.61 -18.72
C PRO A 64 -28.65 -0.78 -17.29
N TYR A 65 -28.26 -1.89 -16.66
CA TYR A 65 -28.42 -2.16 -15.25
C TYR A 65 -27.53 -1.22 -14.41
N SER A 66 -28.14 -0.60 -13.39
CA SER A 66 -27.49 0.26 -12.39
C SER A 66 -27.32 -0.52 -11.07
N PRO A 67 -26.09 -0.82 -10.66
CA PRO A 67 -25.80 -1.30 -9.30
C PRO A 67 -26.40 -0.43 -8.21
N GLU A 68 -26.34 0.89 -8.32
CA GLU A 68 -26.89 1.82 -7.33
C GLU A 68 -28.40 1.67 -7.20
N ASN A 69 -29.14 1.80 -8.30
CA ASN A 69 -30.61 1.75 -8.26
C ASN A 69 -31.18 0.34 -8.02
N THR A 70 -30.36 -0.70 -8.20
CA THR A 70 -30.77 -2.07 -7.91
C THR A 70 -30.38 -2.51 -6.50
N CYS A 71 -29.08 -2.48 -6.18
CA CYS A 71 -28.56 -2.94 -4.88
C CYS A 71 -28.83 -1.92 -3.78
N GLY A 72 -28.82 -0.62 -4.09
CA GLY A 72 -29.10 0.47 -3.16
C GLY A 72 -30.52 0.48 -2.58
N ARG A 73 -31.44 -0.28 -3.19
CA ARG A 73 -32.79 -0.51 -2.63
C ARG A 73 -32.78 -1.39 -1.39
N CYS A 74 -31.77 -2.24 -1.24
CA CYS A 74 -31.66 -3.20 -0.15
C CYS A 74 -30.43 -2.97 0.73
N HIS A 75 -29.45 -2.20 0.25
CA HIS A 75 -28.20 -1.88 0.94
C HIS A 75 -27.93 -0.38 0.93
N ASP A 76 -27.25 0.11 1.97
CA ASP A 76 -26.87 1.52 2.07
C ASP A 76 -25.71 1.84 1.10
N TYR A 77 -26.06 2.19 -0.13
CA TYR A 77 -25.09 2.50 -1.19
C TYR A 77 -24.21 3.70 -0.83
N GLU A 78 -24.79 4.69 -0.17
CA GLU A 78 -24.05 5.87 0.28
C GLU A 78 -22.95 5.46 1.25
N THR A 79 -23.28 4.68 2.28
CA THR A 79 -22.29 4.14 3.23
C THR A 79 -21.23 3.27 2.52
N ILE A 80 -21.63 2.43 1.56
CA ILE A 80 -20.70 1.60 0.75
C ILE A 80 -19.68 2.47 -0.01
N SER A 81 -20.12 3.57 -0.62
CA SER A 81 -19.29 4.43 -1.48
C SER A 81 -18.12 5.11 -0.74
N HIS A 82 -18.14 5.13 0.59
CA HIS A 82 -17.06 5.67 1.43
C HIS A 82 -15.88 4.71 1.63
N GLY A 83 -16.01 3.45 1.20
CA GLY A 83 -14.97 2.44 1.31
C GLY A 83 -13.69 2.78 0.54
N TRP A 84 -12.55 2.24 0.99
CA TRP A 84 -11.21 2.58 0.46
C TRP A 84 -11.00 2.27 -1.03
N HIS A 85 -11.81 1.38 -1.61
CA HIS A 85 -11.76 1.06 -3.04
C HIS A 85 -12.55 2.03 -3.93
N PHE A 86 -13.37 2.92 -3.34
CA PHE A 86 -14.31 3.79 -4.06
C PHE A 86 -14.09 5.28 -3.75
N ASN A 87 -13.61 5.59 -2.54
CA ASN A 87 -13.69 6.94 -2.00
C ASN A 87 -12.73 7.98 -2.58
N ALA A 88 -11.77 7.62 -3.43
CA ALA A 88 -10.72 8.56 -3.83
C ALA A 88 -11.25 9.75 -4.65
N PHE A 89 -12.11 9.49 -5.64
CA PHE A 89 -12.74 10.53 -6.46
C PHE A 89 -13.70 11.40 -5.64
N ARG A 90 -14.48 10.75 -4.77
CA ARG A 90 -15.38 11.41 -3.82
C ARG A 90 -14.61 12.35 -2.88
N ASN A 91 -13.55 11.86 -2.27
CA ASN A 91 -12.71 12.65 -1.36
C ASN A 91 -12.05 13.82 -2.09
N HIS A 92 -11.63 13.63 -3.35
CA HIS A 92 -11.14 14.74 -4.18
C HIS A 92 -12.21 15.82 -4.35
N THR A 93 -13.43 15.44 -4.74
CA THR A 93 -14.55 16.37 -4.92
C THR A 93 -14.85 17.15 -3.63
N LEU A 94 -14.89 16.45 -2.49
CA LEU A 94 -15.08 17.08 -1.17
C LEU A 94 -13.94 18.05 -0.85
N ARG A 95 -12.70 17.72 -1.17
CA ARG A 95 -11.52 18.57 -0.95
C ARG A 95 -11.61 19.86 -1.77
N THR A 96 -11.94 19.75 -3.06
CA THR A 96 -12.08 20.90 -3.97
C THR A 96 -13.26 21.80 -3.61
N ALA A 97 -14.32 21.24 -3.02
CA ALA A 97 -15.43 22.03 -2.50
C ALA A 97 -15.06 22.79 -1.22
N SER A 98 -14.29 22.14 -0.35
CA SER A 98 -13.88 22.66 0.96
C SER A 98 -12.81 23.75 0.91
N SER A 99 -12.01 23.82 -0.15
CA SER A 99 -11.01 24.87 -0.36
C SER A 99 -11.64 26.27 -0.54
N ASN A 100 -12.95 26.36 -0.75
CA ASN A 100 -13.66 27.63 -0.93
C ASN A 100 -14.10 28.30 0.39
N ASP A 101 -14.15 27.57 1.51
CA ASP A 101 -14.58 28.12 2.81
C ASP A 101 -13.68 27.74 4.00
N GLY A 102 -12.69 26.86 3.80
CA GLY A 102 -11.74 26.42 4.83
C GLY A 102 -12.37 25.60 5.96
N ASN A 103 -13.63 25.18 5.81
CA ASN A 103 -14.43 24.57 6.88
C ASN A 103 -14.93 23.16 6.52
N GLY A 104 -14.32 22.54 5.50
CA GLY A 104 -14.61 21.18 5.08
C GLY A 104 -14.28 20.11 6.12
N PRO A 105 -14.91 18.92 6.00
CA PRO A 105 -14.57 17.79 6.86
C PRO A 105 -13.10 17.41 6.67
N ALA A 106 -12.41 17.08 7.77
CA ALA A 106 -11.07 16.52 7.69
C ALA A 106 -11.11 15.21 6.89
N ILE A 107 -10.34 15.13 5.81
CA ILE A 107 -10.25 13.96 4.94
C ILE A 107 -9.06 13.12 5.41
N ASP A 108 -9.32 11.85 5.73
CA ASP A 108 -8.28 10.87 6.03
C ASP A 108 -7.82 10.21 4.72
N ASP A 109 -6.55 10.44 4.37
CA ASP A 109 -5.89 9.87 3.20
C ASP A 109 -5.32 8.47 3.46
N GLY A 110 -5.43 7.98 4.70
CA GLY A 110 -4.95 6.68 5.13
C GLY A 110 -3.45 6.50 4.90
N ARG A 111 -2.97 5.27 5.04
CA ARG A 111 -1.58 4.94 4.70
C ARG A 111 -1.35 4.97 3.19
N PRO A 112 -0.18 5.42 2.71
CA PRO A 112 0.25 5.27 1.32
C PRO A 112 0.09 3.85 0.79
N GLY A 113 -0.62 3.76 -0.32
CA GLY A 113 -0.83 2.56 -1.11
C GLY A 113 -0.06 2.60 -2.42
N GLU A 114 -0.35 1.66 -3.31
CA GLU A 114 0.13 1.77 -4.69
C GLU A 114 -0.56 2.97 -5.36
N PRO A 115 0.19 3.95 -5.89
CA PRO A 115 -0.40 5.05 -6.64
C PRO A 115 -0.94 4.56 -7.98
N TRP A 116 -1.81 5.34 -8.61
CA TRP A 116 -2.13 5.13 -10.02
C TRP A 116 -0.95 5.60 -10.85
N ILE A 117 -0.29 4.73 -11.60
CA ILE A 117 0.85 5.14 -12.42
C ILE A 117 0.37 5.27 -13.87
N TRP A 118 0.24 6.51 -14.33
CA TRP A 118 -0.12 6.79 -15.73
C TRP A 118 1.09 6.52 -16.60
N THR A 119 0.93 5.63 -17.58
CA THR A 119 2.02 5.24 -18.47
C THR A 119 1.73 5.63 -19.91
N ASP A 120 2.77 6.07 -20.62
CA ASP A 120 2.71 6.27 -22.07
C ASP A 120 4.04 5.90 -22.69
N GLU A 121 4.10 4.73 -23.31
CA GLU A 121 5.30 4.23 -23.98
C GLU A 121 5.74 5.13 -25.14
N ARG A 122 4.82 5.90 -25.75
CA ARG A 122 5.11 6.80 -26.88
C ARG A 122 5.96 7.98 -26.44
N THR A 123 5.88 8.37 -25.18
CA THR A 123 6.60 9.51 -24.59
C THR A 123 7.56 9.09 -23.48
N GLY A 124 7.57 7.81 -23.08
CA GLY A 124 8.34 7.35 -21.91
C GLY A 124 7.82 7.93 -20.61
N THR A 125 6.51 8.09 -20.49
CA THR A 125 5.88 8.60 -19.26
C THR A 125 5.57 7.42 -18.34
N GLN A 126 5.93 7.54 -17.07
CA GLN A 126 5.42 6.79 -15.92
C GLN A 126 5.21 7.79 -14.76
N LEU A 127 4.00 8.33 -14.67
CA LEU A 127 3.63 9.41 -13.77
C LEU A 127 2.81 8.87 -12.58
N PRO A 128 3.35 8.85 -11.36
CA PRO A 128 2.61 8.46 -10.16
C PRO A 128 1.56 9.50 -9.78
N LEU A 129 0.30 9.07 -9.68
CA LEU A 129 -0.87 9.88 -9.42
C LEU A 129 -1.64 9.40 -8.19
N SER A 130 -2.22 10.33 -7.44
CA SER A 130 -3.13 10.06 -6.33
C SER A 130 -3.99 11.28 -6.01
N TYR A 131 -5.29 11.07 -5.80
CA TYR A 131 -6.16 12.07 -5.17
C TYR A 131 -5.96 12.20 -3.65
N ARG A 132 -5.26 11.24 -3.05
CA ARG A 132 -4.86 11.24 -1.65
C ARG A 132 -3.50 11.90 -1.49
N ASP A 133 -3.35 12.71 -0.46
CA ASP A 133 -2.14 13.47 -0.18
C ASP A 133 -1.02 12.55 0.35
N TRP A 134 -0.35 11.88 -0.57
CA TRP A 134 0.78 10.99 -0.29
C TRP A 134 2.10 11.62 -0.78
N PRO A 135 3.25 11.30 -0.17
CA PRO A 135 4.54 11.84 -0.62
C PRO A 135 4.91 11.37 -2.03
N GLY A 136 5.41 12.30 -2.86
CA GLY A 136 6.00 12.00 -4.18
C GLY A 136 5.00 11.63 -5.29
N VAL A 137 3.71 11.90 -5.12
CA VAL A 137 2.68 11.66 -6.15
C VAL A 137 1.97 12.96 -6.51
N PHE A 138 1.44 13.04 -7.73
CA PHE A 138 0.71 14.21 -8.19
C PHE A 138 -0.80 14.00 -8.10
N ASN A 139 -1.53 15.05 -7.74
CA ASN A 139 -2.99 15.05 -7.90
C ASN A 139 -3.33 15.13 -9.40
N PRO A 140 -4.13 14.21 -9.96
CA PRO A 140 -4.53 14.24 -11.38
C PRO A 140 -5.02 15.61 -11.86
N ALA A 141 -5.83 16.30 -11.05
CA ALA A 141 -6.41 17.59 -11.41
C ALA A 141 -5.34 18.68 -11.58
N ASP A 142 -4.29 18.66 -10.75
CA ASP A 142 -3.18 19.62 -10.82
C ASP A 142 -2.28 19.42 -12.05
N VAL A 143 -2.35 18.22 -12.67
CA VAL A 143 -1.68 17.88 -13.93
C VAL A 143 -2.56 18.19 -15.14
N GLY A 144 -3.84 18.55 -14.95
CA GLY A 144 -4.81 18.72 -16.04
C GLY A 144 -5.42 17.40 -16.54
N ILE A 145 -5.33 16.32 -15.75
CA ILE A 145 -6.02 15.05 -16.03
C ILE A 145 -7.35 15.06 -15.28
N ASP A 146 -8.45 15.10 -16.03
CA ASP A 146 -9.79 15.10 -15.44
C ASP A 146 -10.25 13.71 -14.97
N ASP A 147 -11.31 13.70 -14.15
CA ASP A 147 -11.88 12.47 -13.59
C ASP A 147 -12.39 11.50 -14.67
N TRP A 148 -12.82 12.02 -15.82
CA TRP A 148 -13.27 11.19 -16.94
C TRP A 148 -12.09 10.43 -17.55
N ALA A 149 -10.96 11.10 -17.79
CA ALA A 149 -9.72 10.49 -18.28
C ALA A 149 -9.16 9.48 -17.28
N MET A 150 -9.17 9.80 -15.97
CA MET A 150 -8.80 8.85 -14.91
C MET A 150 -9.70 7.60 -14.92
N THR A 151 -11.01 7.77 -15.11
CA THR A 151 -11.98 6.67 -15.21
C THR A 151 -11.72 5.81 -16.44
N ARG A 152 -11.48 6.45 -17.60
CA ARG A 152 -11.16 5.74 -18.83
C ARG A 152 -9.88 4.90 -18.69
N TYR A 153 -8.84 5.46 -18.08
CA TYR A 153 -7.52 4.82 -18.01
C TYR A 153 -7.44 3.74 -16.93
N PHE A 154 -7.96 4.01 -15.73
CA PHE A 154 -7.84 3.12 -14.57
C PHE A 154 -9.13 2.38 -14.19
N GLY A 155 -10.29 2.80 -14.71
CA GLY A 155 -11.60 2.24 -14.37
C GLY A 155 -11.62 0.72 -14.50
N GLY A 156 -11.02 0.17 -15.56
CA GLY A 156 -10.91 -1.28 -15.80
C GLY A 156 -10.08 -2.08 -14.77
N ARG A 157 -9.44 -1.40 -13.81
CA ARG A 157 -8.54 -1.94 -12.78
C ARG A 157 -9.03 -1.65 -11.35
N ILE A 158 -10.22 -1.08 -11.20
CA ILE A 158 -10.86 -0.78 -9.91
C ILE A 158 -12.35 -1.15 -9.96
N PRO A 159 -12.99 -1.44 -8.82
CA PRO A 159 -14.38 -1.94 -8.78
C PRO A 159 -15.47 -0.87 -9.01
N GLY A 160 -15.12 0.32 -9.52
CA GLY A 160 -16.05 1.43 -9.74
C GLY A 160 -15.98 2.49 -8.64
N GLY A 161 -17.03 3.31 -8.54
CA GLY A 161 -17.06 4.49 -7.65
C GLY A 161 -16.53 5.77 -8.31
N GLN A 162 -16.52 5.81 -9.65
CA GLN A 162 -16.15 7.00 -10.42
C GLN A 162 -17.45 7.62 -10.94
N THR A 163 -17.93 8.62 -10.22
CA THR A 163 -19.16 9.33 -10.54
C THR A 163 -18.83 10.66 -11.21
N LYS A 164 -19.83 11.26 -11.86
CA LYS A 164 -19.68 12.62 -12.36
C LYS A 164 -19.47 13.53 -11.14
N PRO A 165 -18.50 14.46 -11.18
CA PRO A 165 -18.32 15.39 -10.08
C PRO A 165 -19.46 16.42 -10.08
N ASP A 166 -20.39 16.29 -9.12
CA ASP A 166 -21.57 17.16 -8.99
C ASP A 166 -21.24 18.61 -8.60
N GLN A 167 -20.05 18.84 -8.03
CA GLN A 167 -19.63 20.12 -7.47
C GLN A 167 -18.55 20.85 -8.29
N ILE A 168 -18.15 20.28 -9.43
CA ILE A 168 -17.23 20.94 -10.36
C ILE A 168 -18.05 21.72 -11.40
N ASN A 169 -17.69 22.99 -11.62
CA ASN A 169 -18.29 23.80 -12.68
C ASN A 169 -17.87 23.25 -14.05
N ASP A 170 -18.86 22.95 -14.91
CA ASP A 170 -18.70 22.42 -16.27
C ASP A 170 -17.90 21.09 -16.36
N PRO A 171 -18.43 20.00 -15.75
CA PRO A 171 -17.79 18.70 -15.83
C PRO A 171 -17.77 18.22 -17.29
N ASN A 172 -16.74 17.45 -17.66
CA ASN A 172 -16.56 16.94 -19.01
C ASN A 172 -17.89 16.44 -19.61
N PRO A 173 -18.39 17.03 -20.71
CA PRO A 173 -19.72 16.74 -21.25
C PRO A 173 -19.84 15.27 -21.69
N ARG A 174 -18.72 14.58 -21.87
CA ARG A 174 -18.66 13.16 -22.20
C ARG A 174 -19.29 12.25 -21.15
N TRP A 175 -19.36 12.68 -19.89
CA TRP A 175 -20.11 11.97 -18.84
C TRP A 175 -21.58 11.78 -19.19
N GLN A 176 -22.22 12.74 -19.88
CA GLN A 176 -23.64 12.65 -20.25
C GLN A 176 -23.92 11.55 -21.30
N LEU A 177 -22.90 11.16 -22.06
CA LEU A 177 -22.97 10.08 -23.05
C LEU A 177 -22.51 8.75 -22.46
N SER A 178 -21.43 8.76 -21.69
CA SER A 178 -20.78 7.58 -21.11
C SER A 178 -21.56 6.99 -19.93
N GLY A 179 -22.26 7.85 -19.19
CA GLY A 179 -22.78 7.56 -17.87
C GLY A 179 -21.66 7.41 -16.83
N GLU A 180 -22.03 7.10 -15.60
CA GLU A 180 -21.09 6.93 -14.49
C GLU A 180 -20.60 5.49 -14.37
N LEU A 181 -19.39 5.32 -13.81
CA LEU A 181 -18.90 4.01 -13.42
C LEU A 181 -19.19 3.81 -11.92
N GLU A 182 -20.46 3.50 -11.64
CA GLU A 182 -21.00 3.21 -10.31
C GLU A 182 -20.18 2.16 -9.55
N VAL A 183 -20.31 2.12 -8.22
CA VAL A 183 -19.75 1.04 -7.40
C VAL A 183 -20.37 -0.29 -7.85
N ASP A 184 -19.55 -1.12 -8.50
CA ASP A 184 -20.00 -2.40 -9.00
C ASP A 184 -19.82 -3.47 -7.92
N CYS A 185 -20.88 -3.67 -7.13
CA CYS A 185 -20.91 -4.68 -6.08
C CYS A 185 -20.52 -6.07 -6.60
N MET A 186 -20.86 -6.38 -7.86
CA MET A 186 -20.68 -7.71 -8.43
C MET A 186 -19.25 -7.97 -8.89
N ALA A 187 -18.41 -6.94 -9.05
CA ALA A 187 -16.98 -7.12 -9.26
C ALA A 187 -16.32 -7.94 -8.13
N CYS A 188 -16.83 -7.81 -6.90
CA CYS A 188 -16.35 -8.54 -5.72
C CYS A 188 -17.30 -9.65 -5.28
N HIS A 189 -18.61 -9.41 -5.31
CA HIS A 189 -19.59 -10.31 -4.72
C HIS A 189 -20.09 -11.39 -5.66
N ALA A 190 -19.92 -11.28 -6.98
CA ALA A 190 -20.27 -12.38 -7.88
C ALA A 190 -19.50 -13.66 -7.52
N VAL A 191 -20.17 -14.81 -7.60
CA VAL A 191 -19.44 -16.09 -7.54
C VAL A 191 -18.41 -16.17 -8.68
N SER A 192 -17.28 -16.85 -8.45
CA SER A 192 -16.25 -17.00 -9.48
C SER A 192 -16.81 -17.53 -10.80
N GLY A 193 -16.51 -16.81 -11.88
CA GLY A 193 -16.96 -17.14 -13.24
C GLY A 193 -18.27 -16.50 -13.67
N ALA A 194 -19.03 -15.87 -12.77
CA ALA A 194 -20.25 -15.13 -13.13
C ALA A 194 -19.98 -13.71 -13.63
N TYR A 195 -18.86 -13.10 -13.21
CA TYR A 195 -18.46 -11.75 -13.58
C TYR A 195 -17.24 -11.77 -14.50
N ASP A 196 -17.32 -11.10 -15.64
CA ASP A 196 -16.31 -11.04 -16.68
C ASP A 196 -15.61 -9.67 -16.69
N PHE A 197 -14.42 -9.63 -16.09
CA PHE A 197 -13.59 -8.43 -16.05
C PHE A 197 -13.09 -7.97 -17.42
N GLU A 198 -13.01 -8.85 -18.41
CA GLU A 198 -12.62 -8.46 -19.77
C GLU A 198 -13.74 -7.70 -20.45
N GLN A 199 -14.98 -8.22 -20.39
CA GLN A 199 -16.16 -7.50 -20.90
C GLN A 199 -16.32 -6.14 -20.23
N ARG A 200 -16.01 -6.05 -18.92
CA ARG A 200 -15.99 -4.77 -18.21
C ARG A 200 -14.94 -3.81 -18.77
N ARG A 201 -13.70 -4.30 -18.98
CA ARG A 201 -12.59 -3.50 -19.52
C ARG A 201 -12.92 -3.01 -20.94
N ASP A 202 -13.44 -3.89 -21.80
CA ASP A 202 -13.84 -3.56 -23.17
C ASP A 202 -14.96 -2.49 -23.18
N ALA A 203 -15.92 -2.57 -22.27
CA ALA A 203 -16.96 -1.56 -22.11
C ALA A 203 -16.38 -0.20 -21.67
N ILE A 204 -15.42 -0.19 -20.73
CA ILE A 204 -14.77 1.04 -20.27
C ILE A 204 -13.88 1.65 -21.37
N GLU A 205 -13.12 0.84 -22.10
CA GLU A 205 -12.31 1.30 -23.25
C GLU A 205 -13.20 1.89 -24.37
N SER A 206 -14.41 1.34 -24.51
CA SER A 206 -15.46 1.84 -25.40
C SER A 206 -16.17 3.11 -24.92
N GLU A 207 -15.76 3.65 -23.76
CA GLU A 207 -16.40 4.78 -23.06
C GLU A 207 -17.85 4.48 -22.63
N ASN A 208 -18.25 3.21 -22.58
CA ASN A 208 -19.59 2.76 -22.19
C ASN A 208 -19.67 2.52 -20.66
N PHE A 209 -19.31 3.52 -19.85
CA PHE A 209 -19.13 3.35 -18.39
C PHE A 209 -20.38 2.80 -17.69
N ALA A 210 -21.57 3.36 -17.93
CA ALA A 210 -22.81 2.87 -17.32
C ALA A 210 -23.21 1.46 -17.78
N TRP A 211 -22.74 0.99 -18.94
CA TRP A 211 -23.03 -0.36 -19.43
C TRP A 211 -22.03 -1.40 -18.93
N ALA A 212 -20.92 -1.00 -18.32
CA ALA A 212 -19.86 -1.91 -17.89
C ALA A 212 -20.35 -3.00 -16.91
N PRO A 213 -21.18 -2.71 -15.87
CA PRO A 213 -21.73 -3.75 -15.00
C PRO A 213 -22.64 -4.74 -15.74
N THR A 214 -23.44 -4.24 -16.68
CA THR A 214 -24.34 -5.06 -17.51
C THR A 214 -23.55 -6.04 -18.38
N ALA A 215 -22.49 -5.55 -19.03
CA ALA A 215 -21.61 -6.35 -19.86
C ALA A 215 -20.85 -7.40 -19.04
N ALA A 216 -20.32 -7.01 -17.89
CA ALA A 216 -19.53 -7.86 -17.03
C ALA A 216 -20.34 -9.02 -16.42
N LEU A 217 -21.60 -8.77 -16.04
CA LEU A 217 -22.53 -9.80 -15.57
C LEU A 217 -23.13 -10.65 -16.70
N ARG A 218 -22.85 -10.29 -17.96
CA ARG A 218 -23.41 -10.94 -19.16
C ARG A 218 -24.94 -11.00 -19.11
N LEU A 219 -25.56 -9.87 -18.73
CA LEU A 219 -27.02 -9.74 -18.67
C LEU A 219 -27.65 -9.63 -20.06
N GLY A 220 -26.87 -9.15 -21.03
CA GLY A 220 -27.28 -8.94 -22.42
C GLY A 220 -26.12 -8.53 -23.29
N GLU A 221 -26.39 -8.35 -24.58
CA GLU A 221 -25.44 -7.81 -25.55
C GLU A 221 -25.52 -6.28 -25.58
N ILE A 222 -24.35 -5.61 -25.55
CA ILE A 222 -24.26 -4.15 -25.64
C ILE A 222 -24.06 -3.76 -27.10
N ASN A 223 -25.05 -3.06 -27.67
CA ASN A 223 -25.05 -2.59 -29.04
C ASN A 223 -24.74 -1.10 -29.08
N GLY A 224 -23.52 -0.76 -29.50
CA GLY A 224 -23.07 0.63 -29.65
C GLY A 224 -21.84 0.97 -28.81
N THR A 225 -21.23 2.11 -29.11
CA THR A 225 -19.97 2.54 -28.50
C THR A 225 -20.00 4.06 -28.38
N VAL A 226 -19.97 4.57 -27.15
CA VAL A 226 -19.92 6.02 -26.87
C VAL A 226 -18.66 6.62 -27.50
N GLY A 227 -17.52 5.92 -27.42
CA GLY A 227 -16.26 6.32 -28.05
C GLY A 227 -16.32 6.64 -29.55
N ARG A 228 -17.35 6.16 -30.28
CA ARG A 228 -17.56 6.48 -31.70
C ARG A 228 -18.39 7.75 -31.94
N ILE A 229 -19.06 8.26 -30.91
CA ILE A 229 -19.77 9.54 -30.97
C ILE A 229 -18.72 10.65 -30.99
N LYS A 230 -18.83 11.56 -31.96
CA LYS A 230 -17.87 12.67 -32.13
C LYS A 230 -17.77 13.50 -30.86
N GLU A 231 -16.56 13.90 -30.50
CA GLU A 231 -16.30 14.85 -29.43
C GLU A 231 -17.02 16.19 -29.66
N GLY A 232 -17.50 16.81 -28.59
CA GLY A 232 -18.30 18.05 -28.65
C GLY A 232 -19.71 17.89 -29.21
N SER A 233 -20.19 16.66 -29.45
CA SER A 233 -21.60 16.42 -29.80
C SER A 233 -22.50 16.85 -28.65
N ASP A 234 -23.60 17.54 -28.95
CA ASP A 234 -24.60 17.93 -27.96
C ASP A 234 -25.32 16.68 -27.43
N PRO A 235 -25.20 16.36 -26.13
CA PRO A 235 -25.88 15.20 -25.56
C PRO A 235 -27.41 15.32 -25.61
N SER A 236 -27.98 16.51 -25.75
CA SER A 236 -29.43 16.69 -25.84
C SER A 236 -30.02 16.46 -27.24
N ASP A 237 -29.17 16.35 -28.28
CA ASP A 237 -29.60 16.10 -29.66
C ASP A 237 -30.16 14.68 -29.82
N GLU A 238 -31.37 14.57 -30.36
CA GLU A 238 -32.05 13.29 -30.63
C GLU A 238 -31.21 12.33 -31.49
N ALA A 239 -30.47 12.85 -32.48
CA ALA A 239 -29.63 12.04 -33.35
C ALA A 239 -28.36 11.54 -32.65
N VAL A 240 -27.92 12.21 -31.57
CA VAL A 240 -26.83 11.77 -30.70
C VAL A 240 -27.37 10.72 -29.72
N GLN A 241 -28.52 10.98 -29.11
CA GLN A 241 -29.22 10.05 -28.21
C GLN A 241 -29.53 8.71 -28.89
N ALA A 242 -29.95 8.72 -30.17
CA ALA A 242 -30.19 7.52 -30.96
C ALA A 242 -28.93 6.67 -31.23
N LYS A 243 -27.73 7.22 -31.03
CA LYS A 243 -26.44 6.53 -31.17
C LYS A 243 -25.89 5.99 -29.85
N LEU A 244 -26.53 6.29 -28.73
CA LEU A 244 -26.11 5.77 -27.44
C LEU A 244 -26.21 4.23 -27.42
N PRO A 245 -25.33 3.55 -26.68
CA PRO A 245 -25.40 2.11 -26.58
C PRO A 245 -26.74 1.64 -25.99
N THR A 246 -27.23 0.53 -26.51
CA THR A 246 -28.44 -0.14 -26.01
C THR A 246 -28.10 -1.55 -25.57
N VAL A 247 -28.92 -2.11 -24.68
CA VAL A 247 -28.80 -3.48 -24.22
C VAL A 247 -29.85 -4.34 -24.90
N ALA A 248 -29.45 -5.49 -25.42
CA ALA A 248 -30.35 -6.59 -25.76
C ALA A 248 -30.24 -7.64 -24.65
N TYR A 249 -31.14 -7.60 -23.66
CA TYR A 249 -31.11 -8.50 -22.51
C TYR A 249 -31.40 -9.95 -22.91
N ASP A 250 -30.77 -10.91 -22.23
CA ASP A 250 -31.07 -12.33 -22.40
C ASP A 250 -32.35 -12.70 -21.62
N PRO A 251 -33.47 -13.01 -22.30
CA PRO A 251 -34.74 -13.31 -21.63
C PRO A 251 -34.64 -14.52 -20.69
N ARG A 252 -33.68 -15.42 -20.91
CA ARG A 252 -33.46 -16.63 -20.08
C ARG A 252 -32.91 -16.31 -18.69
N LYS A 253 -32.44 -15.08 -18.45
CA LYS A 253 -31.97 -14.61 -17.15
C LYS A 253 -33.12 -14.18 -16.23
N PHE A 254 -34.29 -13.90 -16.79
CA PHE A 254 -35.45 -13.44 -16.06
C PHE A 254 -36.38 -14.61 -15.72
N ASN A 255 -36.85 -14.64 -14.47
CA ASN A 255 -37.89 -15.55 -14.03
C ASN A 255 -39.26 -15.12 -14.60
N PRO A 256 -40.27 -16.00 -14.60
CA PRO A 256 -41.61 -15.66 -15.07
C PRO A 256 -42.27 -14.48 -14.36
N ASP A 257 -41.86 -14.15 -13.12
CA ASP A 257 -42.32 -13.00 -12.35
C ASP A 257 -41.55 -11.70 -12.66
N GLY A 258 -40.58 -11.76 -13.57
CA GLY A 258 -39.72 -10.65 -13.97
C GLY A 258 -38.51 -10.40 -13.08
N THR A 259 -38.33 -11.17 -11.99
CA THR A 259 -37.13 -11.09 -11.15
C THR A 259 -35.95 -11.80 -11.80
N MET A 260 -34.72 -11.46 -11.41
CA MET A 260 -33.52 -12.19 -11.78
C MET A 260 -32.88 -12.83 -10.56
N PHE A 261 -32.37 -14.06 -10.74
CA PHE A 261 -31.49 -14.66 -9.76
C PHE A 261 -30.07 -14.11 -9.88
N ILE A 262 -29.55 -13.50 -8.82
CA ILE A 262 -28.18 -13.02 -8.75
C ILE A 262 -27.37 -13.90 -7.80
N ASP A 263 -26.40 -14.61 -8.39
CA ASP A 263 -25.53 -15.52 -7.66
C ASP A 263 -24.35 -14.75 -7.04
N LEU A 264 -24.57 -14.15 -5.86
CA LEU A 264 -23.54 -13.44 -5.08
C LEU A 264 -23.20 -14.05 -3.71
N VAL A 265 -21.98 -13.82 -3.20
CA VAL A 265 -21.47 -14.28 -1.90
C VAL A 265 -21.15 -13.12 -0.96
N ARG A 266 -21.45 -13.28 0.32
CA ARG A 266 -21.04 -12.32 1.36
C ARG A 266 -19.53 -12.39 1.63
N HIS A 267 -18.99 -13.61 1.78
CA HIS A 267 -17.56 -13.86 1.97
C HIS A 267 -16.88 -14.03 0.61
N VAL A 268 -16.45 -12.89 0.05
CA VAL A 268 -15.78 -12.77 -1.26
C VAL A 268 -14.66 -13.79 -1.44
N GLU A 269 -14.52 -14.32 -2.65
CA GLU A 269 -13.48 -15.28 -3.00
C GLU A 269 -12.18 -14.57 -3.39
N ASN A 270 -11.03 -15.18 -3.09
CA ASN A 270 -9.72 -14.59 -3.39
C ASN A 270 -9.52 -14.23 -4.87
N ASN A 271 -10.18 -14.97 -5.77
CA ASN A 271 -10.08 -14.76 -7.20
C ASN A 271 -10.63 -13.38 -7.64
N ALA A 272 -11.63 -12.84 -6.94
CA ALA A 272 -12.13 -11.49 -7.19
C ALA A 272 -11.06 -10.43 -6.91
N CYS A 273 -10.19 -10.67 -5.91
CA CYS A 273 -9.11 -9.75 -5.55
C CYS A 273 -7.96 -9.78 -6.56
N TYR A 274 -7.64 -10.95 -7.12
CA TYR A 274 -6.46 -11.13 -7.99
C TYR A 274 -6.54 -10.35 -9.31
N GLN A 275 -7.72 -9.90 -9.73
CA GLN A 275 -7.89 -9.05 -10.90
C GLN A 275 -7.19 -7.68 -10.75
N CYS A 276 -7.10 -7.17 -9.51
CA CYS A 276 -6.51 -5.87 -9.20
C CYS A 276 -5.31 -5.97 -8.25
N HIS A 277 -5.09 -7.13 -7.61
CA HIS A 277 -4.03 -7.34 -6.62
C HIS A 277 -3.03 -8.47 -6.95
N SER A 278 -3.04 -9.06 -8.16
CA SER A 278 -1.96 -9.97 -8.54
C SER A 278 -0.64 -9.23 -8.73
N GLN A 279 0.46 -9.94 -8.47
CA GLN A 279 1.82 -9.47 -8.73
C GLN A 279 2.70 -10.56 -9.34
N ARG A 280 3.76 -10.14 -10.03
CA ARG A 280 4.80 -11.01 -10.60
C ARG A 280 6.17 -10.45 -10.25
N THR A 281 7.14 -11.34 -10.06
CA THR A 281 8.56 -10.94 -10.00
C THR A 281 9.15 -11.04 -11.39
N VAL A 282 10.12 -10.17 -11.68
CA VAL A 282 10.79 -10.06 -12.97
C VAL A 282 12.29 -10.13 -12.72
N SER A 283 12.96 -11.08 -13.35
CA SER A 283 14.42 -11.15 -13.39
C SER A 283 14.95 -10.15 -14.40
N LEU A 284 15.97 -9.41 -14.02
CA LEU A 284 16.47 -8.25 -14.78
C LEU A 284 17.48 -8.63 -15.87
N GLY A 285 17.79 -9.91 -16.02
CA GLY A 285 18.87 -10.39 -16.87
C GLY A 285 20.24 -9.98 -16.34
N ASP A 286 21.29 -10.54 -16.94
CA ASP A 286 22.69 -10.30 -16.55
C ASP A 286 23.10 -8.86 -16.88
N SER A 287 22.80 -7.92 -15.96
CA SER A 287 23.29 -6.55 -16.02
C SER A 287 24.73 -6.49 -15.51
N GLY A 288 25.63 -7.23 -16.16
CA GLY A 288 27.08 -7.03 -16.14
C GLY A 288 27.82 -7.16 -14.81
N HIS A 289 27.17 -7.53 -13.71
CA HIS A 289 27.77 -7.96 -12.44
C HIS A 289 27.04 -9.22 -12.00
N ASP A 290 27.78 -10.18 -11.45
CA ASP A 290 27.43 -11.58 -11.11
C ASP A 290 26.19 -11.78 -10.20
N ALA A 291 25.05 -11.19 -10.53
CA ALA A 291 23.90 -10.99 -9.67
C ALA A 291 22.66 -11.72 -10.22
N ASP A 292 22.75 -13.05 -10.29
CA ASP A 292 21.60 -13.92 -10.02
C ASP A 292 22.09 -15.29 -9.51
N SER A 293 22.95 -15.28 -8.49
CA SER A 293 23.54 -16.51 -7.93
C SER A 293 22.52 -17.40 -7.23
N GLN A 294 21.36 -16.87 -6.81
CA GLN A 294 20.32 -17.68 -6.18
C GLN A 294 19.35 -18.35 -7.19
N ALA A 295 19.10 -17.73 -8.35
CA ALA A 295 18.46 -18.43 -9.48
C ALA A 295 19.37 -19.55 -10.02
N ALA A 296 20.69 -19.34 -10.01
CA ALA A 296 21.68 -20.34 -10.36
C ALA A 296 21.76 -21.50 -9.34
N GLU A 297 21.71 -21.23 -8.02
CA GLU A 297 21.77 -22.27 -6.97
C GLU A 297 20.49 -23.12 -6.87
N LEU A 298 19.32 -22.59 -7.27
CA LEU A 298 18.08 -23.36 -7.38
C LEU A 298 18.00 -24.20 -8.69
N GLY A 299 19.12 -24.35 -9.41
CA GLY A 299 19.22 -25.21 -10.59
C GLY A 299 18.59 -24.63 -11.86
N HIS A 300 18.33 -23.32 -11.90
CA HIS A 300 17.77 -22.65 -13.08
C HIS A 300 18.91 -22.00 -13.86
N SER A 301 19.84 -22.83 -14.33
CA SER A 301 20.91 -22.43 -15.25
C SER A 301 20.30 -22.01 -16.60
N GLY A 302 19.87 -20.75 -16.71
CA GLY A 302 19.30 -20.20 -17.95
C GLY A 302 18.34 -19.02 -17.81
N ALA A 303 18.28 -18.31 -16.68
CA ALA A 303 17.36 -17.19 -16.50
C ALA A 303 17.65 -16.04 -17.48
N THR A 304 16.94 -16.03 -18.61
CA THR A 304 16.82 -14.86 -19.49
C THR A 304 16.00 -13.79 -18.77
N ALA A 305 16.29 -12.51 -19.02
CA ALA A 305 15.47 -11.40 -18.51
C ALA A 305 13.97 -11.64 -18.79
N GLY A 306 13.10 -11.31 -17.83
CA GLY A 306 11.65 -11.42 -17.99
C GLY A 306 10.90 -11.89 -16.76
N ILE A 307 9.61 -12.15 -16.95
CA ILE A 307 8.70 -12.56 -15.87
C ILE A 307 9.05 -13.95 -15.37
N ASN A 308 9.30 -14.07 -14.07
CA ASN A 308 9.58 -15.34 -13.42
C ASN A 308 8.41 -16.32 -13.54
N GLU A 309 8.70 -17.62 -13.66
CA GLU A 309 7.67 -18.65 -13.82
C GLU A 309 6.77 -18.74 -12.57
N ARG A 310 5.49 -19.11 -12.75
CA ARG A 310 4.55 -19.07 -11.61
C ARG A 310 4.82 -20.16 -10.57
N TRP A 311 5.22 -21.34 -11.00
CA TRP A 311 5.29 -22.53 -10.14
C TRP A 311 6.45 -22.49 -9.13
N ILE A 312 7.44 -21.62 -9.34
CA ILE A 312 8.56 -21.40 -8.40
C ILE A 312 8.20 -20.45 -7.25
N HIS A 313 6.97 -19.91 -7.24
CA HIS A 313 6.51 -19.00 -6.19
C HIS A 313 5.54 -19.70 -5.25
N ASP A 314 5.88 -19.67 -3.97
CA ASP A 314 5.03 -20.14 -2.90
C ASP A 314 3.83 -19.21 -2.69
N GLN A 315 2.66 -19.82 -2.42
CA GLN A 315 1.49 -19.08 -1.97
C GLN A 315 1.70 -18.53 -0.55
N ASP A 316 1.14 -17.35 -0.29
CA ASP A 316 1.03 -16.73 1.02
C ASP A 316 0.59 -17.75 2.10
N VAL A 317 1.31 -17.79 3.22
CA VAL A 317 1.11 -18.78 4.28
C VAL A 317 -0.31 -18.76 4.84
N HIS A 318 -0.96 -17.60 4.89
CA HIS A 318 -2.33 -17.47 5.40
C HIS A 318 -3.35 -18.07 4.43
N LEU A 319 -3.17 -17.83 3.13
CA LEU A 319 -4.02 -18.43 2.10
C LEU A 319 -3.85 -19.95 2.07
N ARG A 320 -2.61 -20.43 2.24
CA ARG A 320 -2.30 -21.86 2.36
C ARG A 320 -2.94 -22.50 3.60
N ALA A 321 -3.09 -21.73 4.68
CA ALA A 321 -3.80 -22.13 5.90
C ALA A 321 -5.34 -22.05 5.78
N GLY A 322 -5.88 -21.67 4.61
CA GLY A 322 -7.31 -21.62 4.33
C GLY A 322 -7.98 -20.27 4.60
N MET A 323 -7.22 -19.23 4.98
CA MET A 323 -7.77 -17.88 5.08
C MET A 323 -8.06 -17.30 3.70
N LYS A 324 -9.05 -16.41 3.63
CA LYS A 324 -9.33 -15.57 2.48
C LYS A 324 -8.73 -14.18 2.68
N CYS A 325 -8.58 -13.43 1.58
CA CYS A 325 -8.13 -12.03 1.64
C CYS A 325 -8.98 -11.21 2.62
N THR A 326 -10.31 -11.38 2.60
CA THR A 326 -11.26 -10.68 3.46
C THR A 326 -11.21 -11.10 4.92
N ASP A 327 -10.49 -12.16 5.30
CA ASP A 327 -10.31 -12.51 6.71
C ASP A 327 -9.33 -11.58 7.43
N CYS A 328 -8.36 -11.03 6.69
CA CYS A 328 -7.47 -9.96 7.15
C CYS A 328 -8.02 -8.58 6.74
N HIS A 329 -8.44 -8.43 5.48
CA HIS A 329 -9.06 -7.22 4.92
C HIS A 329 -10.56 -7.11 5.26
N ARG A 330 -10.88 -7.20 6.56
CA ARG A 330 -12.28 -7.18 7.04
C ARG A 330 -12.88 -5.79 6.88
N ASN A 331 -14.17 -5.77 6.60
CA ASN A 331 -14.99 -4.58 6.49
C ASN A 331 -16.46 -4.91 6.82
N GLY A 332 -17.20 -3.89 7.20
CA GLY A 332 -18.66 -3.94 7.32
C GLY A 332 -19.33 -3.54 6.00
N ILE A 333 -20.60 -3.14 6.10
CA ILE A 333 -21.33 -2.57 4.95
C ILE A 333 -20.68 -1.28 4.43
N ASP A 334 -19.92 -0.58 5.28
CA ASP A 334 -19.12 0.60 4.95
C ASP A 334 -17.96 0.34 3.97
N HIS A 335 -17.60 -0.92 3.72
CA HIS A 335 -16.46 -1.29 2.87
C HIS A 335 -15.15 -0.57 3.26
N HIS A 336 -15.03 -0.14 4.52
CA HIS A 336 -13.83 0.44 5.09
C HIS A 336 -12.86 -0.71 5.41
N ILE A 337 -12.23 -1.22 4.35
CA ILE A 337 -11.28 -2.33 4.38
C ILE A 337 -10.14 -1.99 5.33
N SER A 338 -10.25 -2.52 6.54
CA SER A 338 -9.34 -2.22 7.63
C SER A 338 -8.13 -3.14 7.54
N ARG A 339 -6.95 -2.60 7.82
CA ARG A 339 -5.69 -3.33 7.73
C ARG A 339 -5.02 -3.55 9.10
N GLY A 340 -5.59 -2.97 10.15
CA GLY A 340 -5.08 -2.96 11.52
C GLY A 340 -3.71 -2.31 11.67
N PHE A 341 -3.25 -1.44 10.75
CA PHE A 341 -1.91 -0.87 10.93
C PHE A 341 -1.86 0.05 12.16
N GLU A 342 -0.66 0.23 12.71
CA GLU A 342 -0.45 1.04 13.91
C GLU A 342 -0.99 2.46 13.70
N GLY A 343 -1.93 2.89 14.57
CA GLY A 343 -2.59 4.19 14.48
C GLY A 343 -3.86 4.23 13.62
N GLU A 344 -4.22 3.17 12.89
CA GLU A 344 -5.44 3.12 12.08
C GLU A 344 -6.69 3.26 12.94
N ARG A 345 -7.61 4.14 12.54
CA ARG A 345 -8.89 4.37 13.21
C ARG A 345 -10.02 4.02 12.26
N HIS A 346 -10.89 3.11 12.67
CA HIS A 346 -12.11 2.84 11.92
C HIS A 346 -13.09 4.03 12.07
N PRO A 347 -13.74 4.51 10.99
CA PRO A 347 -14.70 5.61 11.07
C PRO A 347 -15.86 5.35 12.04
N ALA A 348 -16.29 4.09 12.15
CA ALA A 348 -17.32 3.68 13.12
C ALA A 348 -16.85 3.64 14.59
N GLY A 349 -15.57 3.92 14.88
CA GLY A 349 -14.99 3.85 16.23
C GLY A 349 -14.62 2.43 16.69
N GLU A 350 -14.86 1.42 15.86
CA GLU A 350 -14.50 0.03 16.14
C GLU A 350 -12.98 -0.17 16.17
N SER A 351 -12.52 -1.00 17.11
CA SER A 351 -11.09 -1.30 17.23
C SER A 351 -10.65 -2.31 16.18
N VAL A 352 -9.75 -1.89 15.29
CA VAL A 352 -9.21 -2.71 14.19
C VAL A 352 -7.80 -3.20 14.46
N VAL A 353 -7.20 -2.87 15.60
CA VAL A 353 -5.83 -3.27 15.98
C VAL A 353 -5.64 -4.80 15.99
N THR A 354 -6.72 -5.53 16.24
CA THR A 354 -6.78 -7.00 16.22
C THR A 354 -6.66 -7.60 14.81
N LEU A 355 -6.68 -6.78 13.74
CA LEU A 355 -6.49 -7.19 12.33
C LEU A 355 -5.05 -7.05 11.85
N SER A 356 -4.13 -6.70 12.74
CA SER A 356 -2.70 -6.59 12.48
C SER A 356 -1.96 -7.91 12.67
N CYS A 357 -0.72 -7.99 12.19
CA CYS A 357 0.16 -9.13 12.46
C CYS A 357 0.28 -9.38 13.97
N VAL A 358 0.54 -8.32 14.74
CA VAL A 358 0.64 -8.37 16.20
C VAL A 358 -0.69 -8.76 16.83
N GLY A 359 -1.80 -8.16 16.39
CA GLY A 359 -3.13 -8.43 16.93
C GLY A 359 -3.53 -9.91 16.82
N CYS A 360 -3.27 -10.55 15.68
CA CYS A 360 -3.58 -11.96 15.49
C CYS A 360 -2.61 -12.90 16.21
N HIS A 361 -1.31 -12.64 16.12
CA HIS A 361 -0.26 -13.56 16.59
C HIS A 361 0.12 -13.38 18.06
N LEU A 362 0.13 -12.15 18.55
CA LEU A 362 0.66 -11.75 19.86
C LEU A 362 -0.41 -11.12 20.77
N GLY A 363 -1.57 -10.75 20.21
CA GLY A 363 -2.64 -10.04 20.92
C GLY A 363 -2.40 -8.53 20.96
N THR A 364 -3.39 -7.78 21.45
CA THR A 364 -3.33 -6.30 21.45
C THR A 364 -2.46 -5.71 22.54
N ASP A 365 -2.13 -6.52 23.54
CA ASP A 365 -1.40 -6.11 24.73
C ASP A 365 0.12 -6.18 24.55
N PHE A 366 0.59 -6.60 23.37
CA PHE A 366 2.02 -6.67 23.05
C PHE A 366 2.76 -5.34 23.22
N TYR A 367 2.04 -4.21 23.15
CA TYR A 367 2.61 -2.86 23.31
C TYR A 367 2.45 -2.30 24.73
N LEU A 368 1.91 -3.07 25.69
CA LEU A 368 1.81 -2.64 27.08
C LEU A 368 3.13 -2.95 27.82
N ASP A 369 3.54 -2.04 28.71
CA ASP A 369 4.65 -2.26 29.62
C ASP A 369 4.24 -3.20 30.77
N GLU A 370 5.25 -3.70 31.52
CA GLU A 370 5.03 -4.67 32.61
C GLU A 370 4.12 -4.10 33.72
N ASP A 371 4.18 -2.79 33.97
CA ASP A 371 3.36 -2.12 34.99
C ASP A 371 1.88 -1.99 34.55
N ALA A 372 1.59 -1.95 33.24
CA ALA A 372 0.23 -1.97 32.69
C ALA A 372 -0.36 -3.38 32.53
N ALA A 373 0.37 -4.45 32.88
CA ALA A 373 -0.09 -5.83 32.74
C ALA A 373 -1.33 -6.15 33.59
N GLU A 374 -1.52 -5.53 34.76
CA GLU A 374 -2.75 -5.67 35.56
C GLU A 374 -3.98 -4.98 34.91
N ALA A 375 -3.73 -4.01 34.02
CA ALA A 375 -4.74 -3.33 33.23
C ALA A 375 -5.09 -4.08 31.92
N SER A 376 -4.29 -5.08 31.53
CA SER A 376 -4.39 -5.89 30.30
C SER A 376 -5.82 -6.14 29.83
N VAL A 377 -6.12 -5.63 28.64
CA VAL A 377 -7.43 -5.81 28.01
C VAL A 377 -7.54 -7.20 27.37
N ALA A 378 -6.44 -7.83 26.96
CA ALA A 378 -6.43 -9.21 26.48
C ALA A 378 -6.70 -10.26 27.58
N LEU A 379 -6.27 -10.00 28.82
CA LEU A 379 -6.65 -10.85 29.96
C LEU A 379 -8.15 -10.74 30.26
N LYS A 380 -8.71 -9.53 30.14
CA LYS A 380 -10.13 -9.21 30.45
C LYS A 380 -11.09 -9.51 29.29
N ASN A 381 -10.63 -9.48 28.04
CA ASN A 381 -11.46 -9.66 26.85
C ASN A 381 -10.81 -10.66 25.87
N ILE A 382 -11.51 -11.77 25.63
CA ILE A 382 -11.05 -12.85 24.75
C ILE A 382 -10.74 -12.41 23.32
N ALA A 383 -11.43 -11.38 22.80
CA ALA A 383 -11.24 -10.89 21.44
C ALA A 383 -9.86 -10.25 21.19
N ASN A 384 -9.15 -9.90 22.26
CA ASN A 384 -7.85 -9.24 22.24
C ASN A 384 -6.68 -10.19 22.49
N ARG A 385 -6.96 -11.47 22.72
CA ARG A 385 -5.93 -12.50 22.96
C ARG A 385 -5.22 -12.90 21.65
N PRO A 386 -3.96 -13.36 21.73
CA PRO A 386 -3.31 -14.02 20.61
C PRO A 386 -4.08 -15.26 20.15
N GLY A 387 -3.85 -15.69 18.90
CA GLY A 387 -4.43 -16.91 18.35
C GLY A 387 -5.67 -16.69 17.49
N ARG A 388 -5.96 -15.45 17.08
CA ARG A 388 -7.10 -15.14 16.22
C ARG A 388 -7.04 -15.96 14.93
N LEU A 389 -8.16 -16.56 14.52
CA LEU A 389 -8.26 -17.45 13.35
C LEU A 389 -7.28 -18.64 13.37
N GLY A 390 -6.83 -19.07 14.56
CA GLY A 390 -5.86 -20.16 14.70
C GLY A 390 -4.41 -19.74 14.42
N SER A 391 -4.11 -18.43 14.48
CA SER A 391 -2.76 -17.92 14.28
C SER A 391 -1.77 -18.51 15.31
N PRO A 392 -0.61 -19.03 14.90
CA PRO A 392 0.39 -19.53 15.84
C PRO A 392 1.01 -18.39 16.65
N LEU A 393 1.41 -18.66 17.90
CA LEU A 393 2.16 -17.73 18.73
C LEU A 393 3.65 -17.77 18.33
N PRO A 394 4.24 -16.69 17.79
CA PRO A 394 5.64 -16.69 17.39
C PRO A 394 6.53 -16.33 18.57
N LEU A 395 7.37 -17.27 19.01
CA LEU A 395 8.24 -17.08 20.16
C LEU A 395 9.44 -16.16 19.86
N HIS A 396 9.91 -16.14 18.60
CA HIS A 396 11.10 -15.42 18.16
C HIS A 396 12.32 -15.62 19.08
N GLU A 397 12.55 -16.86 19.53
CA GLU A 397 13.62 -17.19 20.47
C GLU A 397 14.99 -16.71 19.96
N GLY A 398 15.67 -15.91 20.78
CA GLY A 398 16.99 -15.37 20.45
C GLY A 398 16.99 -14.11 19.58
N LEU A 399 15.82 -13.58 19.19
CA LEU A 399 15.71 -12.29 18.50
C LEU A 399 15.59 -11.13 19.52
N PRO A 400 16.56 -10.19 19.57
CA PRO A 400 16.50 -9.08 20.52
C PRO A 400 15.34 -8.10 20.25
N PRO A 401 14.72 -7.52 21.30
CA PRO A 401 13.56 -6.62 21.19
C PRO A 401 13.71 -5.43 20.23
N ILE A 402 14.94 -4.90 20.09
CA ILE A 402 15.25 -3.79 19.16
C ILE A 402 14.80 -4.05 17.72
N HIS A 403 14.70 -5.32 17.28
CA HIS A 403 14.18 -5.66 15.96
C HIS A 403 12.71 -5.27 15.82
N PHE A 404 11.89 -5.46 16.85
CA PHE A 404 10.48 -5.09 16.81
C PHE A 404 10.25 -3.59 16.97
N GLU A 405 11.20 -2.87 17.58
CA GLU A 405 11.21 -1.42 17.66
C GLU A 405 11.59 -0.76 16.33
N LYS A 406 12.53 -1.37 15.58
CA LYS A 406 13.10 -0.79 14.36
C LYS A 406 12.55 -1.37 13.06
N MET A 407 11.96 -2.57 13.09
CA MET A 407 11.49 -3.28 11.90
C MET A 407 10.05 -3.75 12.08
N ALA A 408 9.29 -3.70 10.99
CA ALA A 408 7.98 -4.33 10.93
C ALA A 408 8.10 -5.84 10.68
N CYS A 409 7.07 -6.61 11.04
CA CYS A 409 7.01 -8.05 10.74
C CYS A 409 7.21 -8.33 9.23
N THR A 410 6.71 -7.44 8.37
CA THR A 410 6.81 -7.56 6.92
C THR A 410 8.23 -7.47 6.38
N THR A 411 9.18 -6.93 7.15
CA THR A 411 10.60 -6.87 6.76
C THR A 411 11.17 -8.28 6.60
N CYS A 412 10.91 -9.18 7.55
CA CYS A 412 11.42 -10.54 7.48
C CYS A 412 10.45 -11.50 6.77
N HIS A 413 9.13 -11.22 6.85
CA HIS A 413 8.11 -12.18 6.44
C HIS A 413 7.46 -11.89 5.09
N SER A 414 7.57 -10.70 4.50
CA SER A 414 6.82 -10.37 3.27
C SER A 414 7.70 -10.28 2.03
N GLY A 415 7.05 -10.36 0.87
CA GLY A 415 7.66 -10.10 -0.43
C GLY A 415 8.61 -11.19 -0.94
N PRO A 416 9.21 -10.94 -2.12
CA PRO A 416 10.24 -11.81 -2.69
C PRO A 416 11.46 -11.92 -1.75
N ILE A 417 12.23 -13.00 -1.89
CA ILE A 417 13.51 -13.13 -1.19
C ILE A 417 14.46 -12.06 -1.77
N PRO A 418 15.13 -11.25 -0.93
CA PRO A 418 16.04 -10.22 -1.42
C PRO A 418 17.28 -10.84 -2.06
N THR A 419 17.73 -10.25 -3.16
CA THR A 419 18.99 -10.60 -3.85
C THR A 419 20.00 -9.45 -3.72
N ASP A 420 21.12 -9.49 -4.44
CA ASP A 420 22.12 -8.40 -4.47
C ASP A 420 21.55 -7.08 -4.98
N VAL A 421 20.54 -7.15 -5.84
CA VAL A 421 19.82 -6.01 -6.38
C VAL A 421 18.32 -6.16 -6.15
N ALA A 422 17.61 -5.06 -5.93
CA ALA A 422 16.16 -5.07 -5.90
C ALA A 422 15.62 -5.49 -7.28
N GLY A 423 14.88 -6.59 -7.32
CA GLY A 423 14.33 -7.16 -8.55
C GLY A 423 13.17 -6.34 -9.13
N GLY A 424 12.73 -6.72 -10.34
CA GLY A 424 11.55 -6.13 -10.95
C GLY A 424 10.26 -6.71 -10.38
N ILE A 425 9.22 -5.88 -10.28
CA ILE A 425 7.89 -6.30 -9.84
C ILE A 425 6.86 -5.78 -10.84
N MET A 426 5.93 -6.63 -11.24
CA MET A 426 4.71 -6.20 -11.92
C MET A 426 3.51 -6.35 -10.99
N THR A 427 2.55 -5.45 -11.12
CA THR A 427 1.30 -5.42 -10.34
C THR A 427 0.10 -5.32 -11.27
N SER A 428 -1.07 -5.79 -10.82
CA SER A 428 -2.29 -5.72 -11.64
C SER A 428 -2.79 -4.30 -11.82
N LEU A 429 -2.67 -3.45 -10.79
CA LEU A 429 -3.09 -2.05 -10.87
C LEU A 429 -2.27 -1.26 -11.89
N SER A 430 -0.94 -1.44 -11.90
CA SER A 430 -0.06 -0.70 -12.81
C SER A 430 0.07 -1.36 -14.19
N HIS A 431 0.10 -2.69 -14.27
CA HIS A 431 0.41 -3.43 -15.51
C HIS A 431 -0.78 -4.22 -16.08
N GLY A 432 -1.93 -4.24 -15.43
CA GLY A 432 -3.12 -4.96 -15.93
C GLY A 432 -2.95 -6.47 -16.00
N LEU A 433 -2.22 -7.09 -15.06
CA LEU A 433 -1.96 -8.54 -15.02
C LEU A 433 -3.23 -9.43 -14.98
N GLY A 434 -4.38 -8.86 -14.62
CA GLY A 434 -5.66 -9.55 -14.69
C GLY A 434 -6.26 -9.63 -16.10
N SER A 435 -5.67 -8.97 -17.10
CA SER A 435 -6.19 -8.91 -18.48
C SER A 435 -5.65 -10.02 -19.38
N LYS A 436 -6.28 -10.22 -20.54
CA LYS A 436 -5.80 -11.17 -21.56
C LYS A 436 -4.50 -10.74 -22.25
N THR A 437 -4.00 -9.53 -21.98
CA THR A 437 -2.79 -9.02 -22.62
C THR A 437 -1.54 -9.78 -22.17
N HIS A 438 -0.63 -10.04 -23.12
CA HIS A 438 0.65 -10.64 -22.79
C HIS A 438 1.62 -9.60 -22.22
N ARG A 439 2.51 -10.04 -21.35
CA ARG A 439 3.50 -9.23 -20.66
C ARG A 439 4.86 -9.90 -20.77
N THR A 440 5.88 -9.08 -20.97
CA THR A 440 7.28 -9.46 -21.15
C THR A 440 8.07 -9.25 -19.86
N GLY A 441 7.66 -8.29 -19.02
CA GLY A 441 8.39 -7.87 -17.82
C GLY A 441 9.17 -6.57 -18.01
N GLU A 442 9.18 -6.01 -19.21
CA GLU A 442 9.89 -4.76 -19.56
C GLU A 442 8.96 -3.54 -19.64
N GLU A 443 7.64 -3.76 -19.53
CA GLU A 443 6.64 -2.70 -19.66
C GLU A 443 6.78 -1.65 -18.55
N LEU A 444 6.48 -0.39 -18.90
CA LEU A 444 6.30 0.66 -17.90
C LEU A 444 5.04 0.37 -17.04
N PRO A 445 5.04 0.75 -15.75
CA PRO A 445 6.13 1.41 -15.04
C PRO A 445 7.17 0.43 -14.49
N LEU A 446 8.43 0.85 -14.43
CA LEU A 446 9.51 0.03 -13.88
C LEU A 446 9.49 0.05 -12.35
N ILE A 447 8.74 -0.87 -11.74
CA ILE A 447 8.67 -1.03 -10.29
C ILE A 447 9.79 -1.96 -9.80
N ARG A 448 10.44 -1.60 -8.70
CA ARG A 448 11.49 -2.38 -8.04
C ARG A 448 11.09 -2.83 -6.63
N GLY A 449 11.62 -3.98 -6.21
CA GLY A 449 11.52 -4.46 -4.84
C GLY A 449 12.02 -5.89 -4.63
N PRO A 450 12.10 -6.37 -3.38
CA PRO A 450 11.82 -5.61 -2.17
C PRO A 450 12.93 -4.56 -1.89
N VAL A 451 12.51 -3.38 -1.46
CA VAL A 451 13.39 -2.35 -0.88
C VAL A 451 13.13 -2.30 0.61
N PHE A 452 14.18 -2.22 1.44
CA PHE A 452 14.03 -2.11 2.89
C PHE A 452 14.27 -0.68 3.34
N ALA A 453 13.19 0.04 3.61
CA ALA A 453 13.23 1.45 4.00
C ALA A 453 12.18 1.77 5.08
N PRO A 454 12.38 2.82 5.89
CA PRO A 454 11.36 3.34 6.80
C PRO A 454 10.12 3.84 6.04
N SER A 455 8.93 3.83 6.67
CA SER A 455 7.67 4.29 6.05
C SER A 455 7.76 5.72 5.48
N ALA A 456 7.16 5.95 4.31
CA ALA A 456 7.11 7.27 3.66
C ALA A 456 6.35 8.32 4.49
N ASP A 457 5.43 7.88 5.33
CA ASP A 457 4.57 8.70 6.21
C ASP A 457 5.39 9.58 7.17
N HIS A 458 6.64 9.19 7.43
CA HIS A 458 7.58 9.92 8.28
C HIS A 458 8.72 10.58 7.48
N LEU A 459 8.75 10.43 6.15
CA LEU A 459 9.69 11.12 5.27
C LEU A 459 9.20 12.53 4.91
N SER A 460 7.88 12.78 4.92
CA SER A 460 7.30 14.14 4.84
C SER A 460 7.46 14.94 6.14
N ALA A 461 7.83 14.29 7.25
CA ALA A 461 8.21 14.95 8.50
C ALA A 461 9.67 15.43 8.47
N LYS A 462 10.01 16.32 7.53
CA LYS A 462 11.17 17.22 7.50
C LYS A 462 10.74 18.41 6.64
N GLN A 463 10.64 19.64 7.12
CA GLN A 463 11.51 20.36 8.06
C GLN A 463 10.69 21.09 9.13
N VAL A 464 10.64 20.57 10.36
CA VAL A 464 10.52 21.45 11.52
C VAL A 464 11.88 21.42 12.20
N SER A 465 12.45 22.62 12.27
CA SER A 465 13.71 22.98 12.90
C SER A 465 13.99 22.20 14.18
N ALA A 466 15.26 21.89 14.40
CA ALA A 466 15.83 21.22 15.57
C ALA A 466 15.70 22.02 16.90
N ASP A 467 14.80 23.01 16.97
CA ASP A 467 14.70 23.95 18.09
C ASP A 467 13.24 24.13 18.50
N SER A 468 12.66 23.18 19.25
CA SER A 468 11.64 23.52 20.25
C SER A 468 11.51 22.44 21.32
N GLU A 469 12.26 22.61 22.39
CA GLU A 469 11.88 22.05 23.69
C GLU A 469 10.59 22.76 24.14
N SER A 470 9.46 22.05 24.15
CA SER A 470 8.31 22.48 24.94
C SER A 470 7.82 21.35 25.82
N SER A 471 8.07 21.54 27.11
CA SER A 471 7.67 20.69 28.22
C SER A 471 6.20 20.96 28.58
N GLY A 472 5.35 19.96 28.37
CA GLY A 472 3.98 19.88 28.91
C GLY A 472 3.57 18.40 29.06
N PRO A 473 2.81 18.02 30.12
CA PRO A 473 2.52 16.62 30.38
C PRO A 473 1.38 16.16 29.47
N SER A 474 1.73 15.56 28.34
CA SER A 474 0.80 14.87 27.45
C SER A 474 0.93 13.36 27.70
N SER A 475 -0.18 12.69 28.02
CA SER A 475 -0.27 11.23 28.10
C SER A 475 -0.28 10.60 26.69
N THR A 476 0.69 10.97 25.86
CA THR A 476 0.85 10.46 24.49
C THR A 476 1.72 9.22 24.52
N LEU A 477 1.19 8.09 24.01
CA LEU A 477 2.01 7.06 23.38
C LEU A 477 3.04 7.79 22.51
N SER A 478 4.31 7.70 22.88
CA SER A 478 5.44 8.21 22.09
C SER A 478 5.29 7.72 20.66
N THR A 479 5.22 8.63 19.69
CA THR A 479 5.17 8.25 18.27
C THR A 479 6.41 7.40 17.98
N PRO A 480 6.28 6.11 17.62
CA PRO A 480 7.44 5.26 17.41
C PRO A 480 8.27 5.81 16.25
N SER A 481 9.59 5.64 16.31
CA SER A 481 10.45 5.85 15.14
C SER A 481 9.91 5.03 13.95
N PRO A 482 9.96 5.54 12.71
CA PRO A 482 9.45 4.81 11.56
C PRO A 482 10.17 3.47 11.41
N ARG A 483 9.42 2.38 11.52
CA ARG A 483 9.96 1.03 11.35
C ARG A 483 10.31 0.79 9.89
N VAL A 484 11.43 0.11 9.66
CA VAL A 484 11.83 -0.44 8.35
C VAL A 484 10.78 -1.45 7.91
N ARG A 485 10.40 -1.41 6.64
CA ARG A 485 9.44 -2.33 6.00
C ARG A 485 10.02 -2.79 4.66
N ALA A 486 9.56 -3.94 4.18
CA ALA A 486 9.68 -4.28 2.77
C ALA A 486 8.72 -3.38 1.95
N THR A 487 9.22 -2.68 0.95
CA THR A 487 8.47 -1.75 0.09
C THR A 487 8.71 -2.06 -1.38
N ARG A 488 7.76 -1.62 -2.21
CA ARG A 488 7.95 -1.43 -3.65
C ARG A 488 8.30 0.02 -3.88
N VAL A 489 9.06 0.27 -4.94
CA VAL A 489 9.46 1.61 -5.32
C VAL A 489 9.34 1.83 -6.82
N VAL A 490 9.07 3.08 -7.20
CA VAL A 490 9.12 3.56 -8.59
C VAL A 490 9.74 4.95 -8.60
N TRP A 491 10.45 5.29 -9.67
CA TRP A 491 10.89 6.67 -9.93
C TRP A 491 9.98 7.28 -10.99
N PRO A 492 9.51 8.51 -10.84
CA PRO A 492 8.70 9.14 -11.87
C PRO A 492 9.51 9.35 -13.14
N ALA A 493 8.83 9.25 -14.29
CA ALA A 493 9.34 9.77 -15.55
C ALA A 493 8.24 10.52 -16.27
N PHE A 494 8.43 11.80 -16.57
CA PHE A 494 7.38 12.64 -17.16
C PHE A 494 7.98 13.90 -17.79
N TRP A 495 7.20 14.52 -18.67
CA TRP A 495 7.51 15.80 -19.27
C TRP A 495 6.83 16.91 -18.49
N GLY A 496 7.50 18.02 -18.30
CA GLY A 496 7.04 19.10 -17.44
C GLY A 496 7.71 20.42 -17.76
N PHE A 497 7.53 21.37 -16.86
CA PHE A 497 8.21 22.66 -16.86
C PHE A 497 8.60 23.03 -15.44
N ILE A 498 9.56 23.95 -15.31
CA ILE A 498 9.94 24.51 -14.02
C ILE A 498 9.19 25.84 -13.83
N GLU A 499 8.46 25.95 -12.73
CA GLU A 499 7.75 27.16 -12.32
C GLU A 499 8.07 27.43 -10.85
N GLU A 500 8.57 28.63 -10.56
CA GLU A 500 8.96 29.04 -9.20
C GLU A 500 9.90 28.02 -8.51
N GLY A 501 10.84 27.45 -9.28
CA GLY A 501 11.81 26.46 -8.79
C GLY A 501 11.26 25.03 -8.67
N ASN A 502 9.95 24.84 -8.80
CA ASN A 502 9.30 23.53 -8.70
C ASN A 502 9.08 22.92 -10.09
N VAL A 503 9.30 21.60 -10.22
CA VAL A 503 8.87 20.88 -11.42
C VAL A 503 7.37 20.60 -11.36
N ARG A 504 6.68 20.89 -12.46
CA ARG A 504 5.25 20.57 -12.66
C ARG A 504 5.10 19.68 -13.89
N PRO A 505 4.38 18.55 -13.79
CA PRO A 505 4.13 17.68 -14.93
C PRO A 505 3.14 18.34 -15.91
N LEU A 506 3.29 18.01 -17.20
CA LEU A 506 2.33 18.32 -18.25
C LEU A 506 1.36 17.14 -18.47
N PRO A 507 0.14 17.38 -18.96
CA PRO A 507 -0.80 16.32 -19.32
C PRO A 507 -0.18 15.35 -20.35
N PRO A 508 -0.19 14.02 -20.11
CA PRO A 508 0.45 13.05 -21.01
C PRO A 508 -0.04 13.11 -22.47
N ASP A 509 -1.33 13.35 -22.69
CA ASP A 509 -1.89 13.44 -24.05
C ASP A 509 -1.47 14.72 -24.79
N GLU A 510 -1.35 15.86 -24.08
CA GLU A 510 -0.81 17.10 -24.65
C GLU A 510 0.67 16.95 -25.00
N VAL A 511 1.43 16.29 -24.12
CA VAL A 511 2.83 15.95 -24.38
C VAL A 511 2.95 15.10 -25.64
N TYR A 512 2.14 14.05 -25.79
CA TYR A 512 2.16 13.24 -27.00
C TYR A 512 1.82 14.07 -28.25
N ALA A 513 0.80 14.93 -28.18
CA ALA A 513 0.39 15.79 -29.28
C ALA A 513 1.51 16.76 -29.71
N ALA A 514 2.20 17.40 -28.76
CA ALA A 514 3.31 18.31 -29.02
C ALA A 514 4.56 17.58 -29.55
N THR A 515 4.86 16.40 -29.01
CA THR A 515 6.15 15.71 -29.25
C THR A 515 6.10 14.67 -30.36
N ARG A 516 4.92 14.25 -30.86
CA ARG A 516 4.78 13.19 -31.89
C ARG A 516 5.69 13.34 -33.11
N LYS A 517 5.91 14.58 -33.57
CA LYS A 517 6.76 14.88 -34.74
C LYS A 517 8.25 14.96 -34.39
N ALA A 518 8.57 15.30 -33.16
CA ALA A 518 9.93 15.44 -32.66
C ALA A 518 10.52 14.08 -32.24
N LEU A 519 9.78 13.31 -31.43
CA LEU A 519 10.21 11.98 -30.98
C LEU A 519 10.29 10.98 -32.13
N ARG A 520 9.36 11.07 -33.10
CA ARG A 520 9.26 10.20 -34.30
C ARG A 520 9.31 8.71 -34.01
N VAL A 521 8.71 8.29 -32.90
CA VAL A 521 8.77 6.91 -32.44
C VAL A 521 7.78 6.03 -33.21
N ARG A 522 8.27 4.92 -33.79
CA ARG A 522 7.47 3.89 -34.48
C ARG A 522 7.04 2.76 -33.55
N ARG A 523 7.87 2.45 -32.54
CA ARG A 523 7.64 1.36 -31.57
C ARG A 523 7.56 1.84 -30.12
N GLY A 524 7.32 3.13 -29.92
CA GLY A 524 7.41 3.78 -28.62
C GLY A 524 8.81 4.30 -28.31
N PHE A 525 8.87 5.30 -27.43
CA PHE A 525 10.11 5.96 -27.04
C PHE A 525 11.03 5.03 -26.26
N VAL A 526 10.47 4.28 -25.32
CA VAL A 526 11.24 3.35 -24.46
C VAL A 526 11.89 2.25 -25.28
N GLU A 527 11.15 1.59 -26.19
CA GLU A 527 11.71 0.53 -27.03
C GLU A 527 12.84 1.07 -27.91
N GLU A 528 12.66 2.24 -28.53
CA GLU A 528 13.65 2.82 -29.45
C GLU A 528 14.98 3.19 -28.77
N ILE A 529 14.94 3.76 -27.57
CA ILE A 529 16.16 4.10 -26.82
C ILE A 529 16.76 2.90 -26.08
N SER A 530 15.97 1.84 -25.89
CA SER A 530 16.38 0.61 -25.21
C SER A 530 16.77 -0.51 -26.17
N LEU A 531 16.70 -0.30 -27.51
CA LEU A 531 16.95 -1.33 -28.51
C LEU A 531 18.23 -2.14 -28.19
N PRO A 532 18.14 -3.47 -28.07
CA PRO A 532 19.27 -4.32 -27.67
C PRO A 532 20.49 -4.23 -28.58
N THR A 533 20.31 -3.74 -29.80
CA THR A 533 21.37 -3.63 -30.82
C THR A 533 22.23 -2.37 -30.69
N LEU A 534 21.88 -1.43 -29.80
CA LEU A 534 22.63 -0.19 -29.62
C LEU A 534 23.66 -0.33 -28.49
N GLN A 535 24.88 0.16 -28.73
CA GLN A 535 25.88 0.38 -27.68
C GLN A 535 25.45 1.54 -26.77
N ASP A 536 25.90 1.56 -25.51
CA ASP A 536 25.48 2.55 -24.50
C ASP A 536 25.75 4.01 -24.90
N GLU A 537 26.89 4.27 -25.57
CA GLU A 537 27.22 5.60 -26.10
C GLU A 537 26.19 6.05 -27.16
N ASN A 538 25.75 5.12 -28.02
CA ASN A 538 24.73 5.39 -29.02
C ASN A 538 23.34 5.59 -28.40
N LYS A 539 23.02 4.88 -27.31
CA LYS A 539 21.76 5.07 -26.56
C LYS A 539 21.70 6.46 -25.93
N SER A 540 22.77 6.89 -25.28
CA SER A 540 22.88 8.22 -24.68
C SER A 540 22.78 9.34 -25.72
N SER A 541 23.47 9.19 -26.86
CA SER A 541 23.38 10.17 -27.96
C SER A 541 21.97 10.26 -28.53
N LEU A 542 21.32 9.13 -28.79
CA LEU A 542 19.95 9.08 -29.33
C LEU A 542 18.94 9.65 -28.34
N PHE A 543 19.11 9.35 -27.05
CA PHE A 543 18.31 9.92 -25.98
C PHE A 543 18.43 11.45 -25.95
N ASN A 544 19.65 11.98 -25.95
CA ASN A 544 19.87 13.42 -25.94
C ASN A 544 19.25 14.12 -27.15
N GLU A 545 19.43 13.57 -28.36
CA GLU A 545 18.81 14.09 -29.59
C GLU A 545 17.28 14.15 -29.49
N LYS A 546 16.64 13.02 -29.15
CA LYS A 546 15.19 12.91 -29.09
C LYS A 546 14.59 13.79 -28.00
N VAL A 547 15.18 13.79 -26.80
CA VAL A 547 14.69 14.59 -25.68
C VAL A 547 14.90 16.07 -25.95
N TYR A 548 16.05 16.49 -26.48
CA TYR A 548 16.29 17.89 -26.87
C TYR A 548 15.22 18.38 -27.85
N ALA A 549 14.97 17.61 -28.91
CA ALA A 549 13.96 17.94 -29.92
C ALA A 549 12.55 18.00 -29.33
N ALA A 550 12.20 17.08 -28.43
CA ALA A 550 10.91 17.06 -27.76
C ALA A 550 10.72 18.24 -26.79
N LEU A 551 11.75 18.60 -26.01
CA LEU A 551 11.72 19.79 -25.15
C LEU A 551 11.54 21.07 -25.98
N ALA A 552 12.25 21.19 -27.10
CA ALA A 552 12.07 22.33 -28.01
C ALA A 552 10.65 22.39 -28.60
N ALA A 553 10.08 21.24 -28.96
CA ALA A 553 8.70 21.17 -29.46
C ALA A 553 7.67 21.52 -28.37
N ILE A 554 7.89 21.11 -27.12
CA ILE A 554 7.02 21.46 -25.99
C ILE A 554 7.03 22.96 -25.73
N GLU A 555 8.20 23.59 -25.68
CA GLU A 555 8.30 25.05 -25.47
C GLU A 555 7.63 25.83 -26.60
N ASP A 556 7.76 25.38 -27.85
CA ASP A 556 7.12 26.04 -28.97
C ASP A 556 5.60 25.78 -29.04
N GLU A 557 5.15 24.53 -28.97
CA GLU A 557 3.73 24.19 -29.17
C GLU A 557 2.87 24.58 -27.95
N LEU A 558 3.38 24.37 -26.72
CA LEU A 558 2.63 24.64 -25.48
C LEU A 558 2.93 26.01 -24.86
N LYS A 559 3.87 26.78 -25.44
CA LYS A 559 4.25 28.13 -24.99
C LYS A 559 4.68 28.20 -23.52
N VAL A 560 5.28 27.12 -23.03
CA VAL A 560 5.91 27.04 -21.70
C VAL A 560 7.41 27.37 -21.80
N SER A 561 7.97 28.02 -20.78
CA SER A 561 9.42 28.18 -20.62
C SER A 561 9.98 27.06 -19.74
N ASP A 562 11.29 26.81 -19.86
CA ASP A 562 12.02 25.86 -19.01
C ASP A 562 11.40 24.45 -19.01
N ALA A 563 11.11 23.94 -20.21
CA ALA A 563 10.61 22.58 -20.36
C ALA A 563 11.67 21.57 -19.90
N VAL A 564 11.21 20.53 -19.21
CA VAL A 564 12.06 19.48 -18.66
C VAL A 564 11.49 18.09 -18.91
N TYR A 565 12.39 17.11 -18.93
CA TYR A 565 12.05 15.69 -18.84
C TYR A 565 12.61 15.16 -17.54
N VAL A 566 11.75 14.64 -16.67
CA VAL A 566 12.14 13.94 -15.45
C VAL A 566 12.28 12.46 -15.78
N SER A 567 13.38 11.82 -15.40
CA SER A 567 13.56 10.38 -15.56
C SER A 567 14.77 9.87 -14.77
N THR A 568 14.69 8.64 -14.25
CA THR A 568 15.82 7.99 -13.56
C THR A 568 16.38 8.86 -12.42
N GLY A 569 15.50 9.56 -11.69
CA GLY A 569 15.87 10.46 -10.58
C GLY A 569 16.57 11.76 -10.98
N ASN A 570 16.54 12.14 -12.26
CA ASN A 570 17.17 13.35 -12.78
C ASN A 570 16.15 14.24 -13.50
N VAL A 571 16.44 15.55 -13.56
CA VAL A 571 15.68 16.54 -14.34
C VAL A 571 16.54 17.01 -15.51
N PHE A 572 16.15 16.65 -16.73
CA PHE A 572 16.84 17.02 -17.96
C PHE A 572 16.21 18.26 -18.58
N ALA A 573 17.04 19.26 -18.88
CA ALA A 573 16.68 20.46 -19.62
C ALA A 573 17.56 20.58 -20.88
N LYS A 574 17.14 21.39 -21.85
CA LYS A 574 18.00 21.72 -22.99
C LYS A 574 19.24 22.46 -22.54
N SER A 575 20.38 22.15 -23.16
CA SER A 575 21.58 22.98 -23.07
C SER A 575 21.58 24.05 -24.17
N ASP A 576 22.58 24.94 -24.14
CA ASP A 576 22.80 25.95 -25.18
C ASP A 576 23.25 25.34 -26.53
N LYS A 577 23.69 24.07 -26.51
CA LYS A 577 24.10 23.34 -27.72
C LYS A 577 23.00 22.39 -28.17
N GLU A 578 22.82 22.33 -29.48
CA GLU A 578 21.86 21.44 -30.11
C GLU A 578 22.17 19.97 -29.78
N ASN A 579 21.12 19.19 -29.46
CA ASN A 579 21.21 17.76 -29.09
C ASN A 579 22.05 17.47 -27.84
N GLU A 580 22.32 18.46 -26.99
CA GLU A 580 22.93 18.27 -25.67
C GLU A 580 21.92 18.66 -24.58
N LEU A 581 21.81 17.82 -23.55
CA LEU A 581 21.00 18.05 -22.36
C LEU A 581 21.89 18.47 -21.19
N LYS A 582 21.33 19.25 -20.27
CA LYS A 582 21.90 19.52 -18.94
C LYS A 582 20.99 18.95 -17.86
N THR A 583 21.56 18.50 -16.76
CA THR A 583 20.80 18.16 -15.55
C THR A 583 20.63 19.42 -14.70
N THR A 584 19.43 19.64 -14.17
CA THR A 584 19.12 20.76 -13.26
C THR A 584 18.54 20.26 -11.94
N SER A 585 18.65 21.06 -10.89
CA SER A 585 17.95 20.85 -9.63
C SER A 585 16.61 21.60 -9.61
N VAL A 586 15.71 21.13 -8.78
CA VAL A 586 14.39 21.72 -8.50
C VAL A 586 14.17 21.76 -6.98
N ASP A 587 13.26 22.59 -6.49
CA ASP A 587 13.04 22.76 -5.06
C ASP A 587 12.26 21.56 -4.47
N ASN A 588 11.28 21.03 -5.20
CA ASN A 588 10.48 19.85 -4.85
C ASN A 588 11.15 18.52 -5.26
N GLN A 589 12.33 18.24 -4.70
CA GLN A 589 13.12 17.02 -5.01
C GLN A 589 12.37 15.70 -4.76
N ASP A 590 11.42 15.70 -3.84
CA ASP A 590 10.55 14.55 -3.54
C ASP A 590 9.68 14.13 -4.74
N MET A 591 9.37 15.06 -5.65
CA MET A 591 8.61 14.82 -6.88
C MET A 591 9.45 14.23 -8.03
N VAL A 592 10.77 14.17 -7.87
CA VAL A 592 11.72 13.55 -8.80
C VAL A 592 12.28 12.24 -8.22
N GLY A 593 12.18 12.09 -6.91
CA GLY A 593 12.75 11.01 -6.13
C GLY A 593 11.96 9.69 -6.17
N MET A 594 12.29 8.83 -5.20
CA MET A 594 11.73 7.49 -5.09
C MET A 594 10.36 7.52 -4.42
N VAL A 595 9.32 7.11 -5.14
CA VAL A 595 7.98 6.89 -4.60
C VAL A 595 7.90 5.47 -4.05
N GLN A 596 7.45 5.30 -2.81
CA GLN A 596 7.47 3.99 -2.13
C GLN A 596 6.15 3.64 -1.46
N TRP A 597 5.81 2.35 -1.45
CA TRP A 597 4.64 1.82 -0.74
C TRP A 597 4.87 0.40 -0.22
N PRO A 598 4.20 -0.01 0.88
CA PRO A 598 4.53 -1.25 1.59
C PRO A 598 4.17 -2.54 0.85
N ILE A 599 4.97 -3.58 1.09
CA ILE A 599 4.69 -4.98 0.74
C ILE A 599 4.21 -5.70 2.01
N ALA A 600 2.95 -6.13 2.02
CA ALA A 600 2.33 -6.88 3.12
C ALA A 600 1.67 -8.19 2.65
N HIS A 601 2.15 -8.75 1.53
CA HIS A 601 1.61 -9.96 0.90
C HIS A 601 2.75 -10.88 0.47
N ASN A 602 2.38 -12.09 0.03
CA ASN A 602 3.31 -13.21 -0.18
C ASN A 602 4.05 -13.47 1.13
N VAL A 603 3.29 -13.54 2.23
CA VAL A 603 3.84 -13.75 3.56
C VAL A 603 4.42 -15.15 3.64
N ARG A 604 5.69 -15.21 3.98
CA ARG A 604 6.51 -16.42 4.10
C ARG A 604 6.30 -17.07 5.47
N PRO A 605 6.32 -18.41 5.56
CA PRO A 605 6.31 -19.11 6.83
C PRO A 605 7.60 -18.85 7.63
N ALA A 606 7.58 -19.14 8.93
CA ALA A 606 8.70 -18.90 9.84
C ALA A 606 10.03 -19.54 9.38
N GLY A 607 10.00 -20.71 8.74
CA GLY A 607 11.21 -21.35 8.22
C GLY A 607 11.83 -20.69 6.99
N TRP A 608 11.14 -19.71 6.39
CA TRP A 608 11.56 -18.99 5.17
C TRP A 608 11.68 -17.48 5.40
N SER A 609 11.46 -17.00 6.63
CA SER A 609 11.66 -15.60 6.98
C SER A 609 13.14 -15.27 7.07
N LEU A 610 13.49 -14.02 6.80
CA LEU A 610 14.87 -13.56 6.97
C LEU A 610 15.34 -13.74 8.42
N GLY A 611 16.55 -14.27 8.58
CA GLY A 611 17.15 -14.57 9.88
C GLY A 611 16.75 -15.92 10.47
N ALA A 612 15.98 -16.75 9.74
CA ALA A 612 15.58 -18.09 10.19
C ALA A 612 16.79 -19.02 10.42
N THR A 613 17.92 -18.78 9.75
CA THR A 613 19.16 -19.55 9.93
C THR A 613 20.09 -18.97 11.01
N GLY A 614 19.72 -17.82 11.59
CA GLY A 614 20.44 -17.16 12.68
C GLY A 614 20.90 -15.74 12.32
N CYS A 615 21.53 -15.07 13.30
CA CYS A 615 21.88 -13.65 13.20
C CYS A 615 22.76 -13.30 11.99
N ILE A 616 23.65 -14.20 11.57
CA ILE A 616 24.63 -13.96 10.50
C ILE A 616 24.00 -13.88 9.11
N GLU A 617 22.77 -14.38 8.93
CA GLU A 617 22.03 -14.25 7.67
C GLU A 617 21.79 -12.76 7.31
N CYS A 618 21.57 -11.93 8.35
CA CYS A 618 21.34 -10.50 8.21
C CYS A 618 22.56 -9.65 8.60
N HIS A 619 23.34 -10.10 9.59
CA HIS A 619 24.49 -9.37 10.15
C HIS A 619 25.85 -9.84 9.63
N ALA A 620 25.89 -10.39 8.41
CA ALA A 620 27.11 -10.52 7.64
C ALA A 620 27.32 -9.28 6.74
N ASP A 621 28.55 -9.10 6.24
CA ASP A 621 28.88 -7.93 5.41
C ASP A 621 28.10 -7.90 4.08
N ASP A 622 27.67 -9.07 3.60
CA ASP A 622 26.87 -9.30 2.41
C ASP A 622 25.38 -9.61 2.72
N GLY A 623 24.94 -9.43 3.96
CA GLY A 623 23.56 -9.66 4.40
C GLY A 623 22.56 -8.78 3.62
N LYS A 624 21.69 -9.39 2.81
CA LYS A 624 20.91 -8.70 1.77
C LYS A 624 19.92 -7.66 2.30
N ILE A 625 19.49 -7.75 3.56
CA ILE A 625 18.66 -6.72 4.18
C ILE A 625 19.36 -5.35 4.28
N PHE A 626 20.70 -5.32 4.27
CA PHE A 626 21.52 -4.11 4.32
C PHE A 626 22.37 -3.90 3.06
N ALA A 627 22.97 -4.98 2.55
CA ALA A 627 23.95 -4.94 1.46
C ALA A 627 23.31 -4.95 0.06
N SER A 628 22.04 -5.39 -0.06
CA SER A 628 21.32 -5.28 -1.34
C SER A 628 21.27 -3.83 -1.79
N THR A 629 21.17 -3.63 -3.10
CA THR A 629 21.17 -2.30 -3.70
C THR A 629 19.92 -2.05 -4.52
N VAL A 630 19.59 -0.78 -4.68
CA VAL A 630 18.59 -0.33 -5.66
C VAL A 630 19.13 0.91 -6.35
N ALA A 631 18.88 1.03 -7.64
CA ALA A 631 19.24 2.19 -8.42
C ALA A 631 17.96 2.77 -9.04
N ALA A 632 17.96 4.09 -9.31
CA ALA A 632 16.84 4.69 -10.00
C ALA A 632 16.65 4.02 -11.36
N VAL A 633 15.40 3.80 -11.75
CA VAL A 633 15.06 3.18 -13.04
C VAL A 633 14.00 4.01 -13.75
N GLY A 634 14.21 4.19 -15.04
CA GLY A 634 13.33 4.95 -15.91
C GLY A 634 13.85 4.91 -17.34
N PRO A 635 13.15 5.55 -18.28
CA PRO A 635 13.52 5.53 -19.70
C PRO A 635 14.89 6.15 -20.01
N ALA A 636 15.40 7.08 -19.20
CA ALA A 636 16.71 7.68 -19.46
C ALA A 636 17.82 6.61 -19.31
N PRO A 637 18.68 6.41 -20.34
CA PRO A 637 19.70 5.36 -20.38
C PRO A 637 20.95 5.75 -19.56
N ILE A 638 20.72 6.29 -18.37
CA ILE A 638 21.77 6.62 -17.41
C ILE A 638 21.94 5.44 -16.47
N ARG A 639 23.19 5.18 -16.06
CA ARG A 639 23.50 4.28 -14.95
C ARG A 639 23.59 5.10 -13.66
N PRO A 640 22.49 5.28 -12.91
CA PRO A 640 22.57 5.99 -11.64
C PRO A 640 23.39 5.20 -10.63
N THR A 641 23.98 5.91 -9.68
CA THR A 641 24.65 5.29 -8.53
C THR A 641 23.64 4.45 -7.76
N ALA A 642 23.95 3.17 -7.59
CA ALA A 642 23.13 2.29 -6.76
C ALA A 642 23.26 2.71 -5.29
N VAL A 643 22.15 2.74 -4.57
CA VAL A 643 22.10 2.99 -3.13
C VAL A 643 21.89 1.68 -2.38
N THR A 644 22.60 1.50 -1.27
CA THR A 644 22.46 0.31 -0.41
C THR A 644 21.19 0.40 0.43
N MET A 645 20.60 -0.74 0.78
CA MET A 645 19.48 -0.77 1.74
C MET A 645 19.89 -0.18 3.10
N ALA A 646 21.15 -0.33 3.52
CA ALA A 646 21.68 0.31 4.72
C ALA A 646 21.56 1.85 4.67
N SER A 647 21.95 2.46 3.54
CA SER A 647 21.84 3.91 3.34
C SER A 647 20.37 4.37 3.38
N LEU A 648 19.46 3.62 2.77
CA LEU A 648 18.02 3.90 2.82
C LEU A 648 17.43 3.77 4.24
N GLN A 649 17.99 2.87 5.04
CA GLN A 649 17.68 2.74 6.47
C GLN A 649 18.36 3.79 7.35
N ARG A 650 19.16 4.69 6.75
CA ARG A 650 19.94 5.74 7.43
C ARG A 650 21.01 5.18 8.38
N LEU A 651 21.60 4.05 8.02
CA LEU A 651 22.73 3.44 8.71
C LEU A 651 24.01 3.77 7.95
N SER A 652 25.07 4.15 8.67
CA SER A 652 26.39 4.27 8.05
C SER A 652 27.02 2.89 7.84
N ASP A 653 27.89 2.76 6.82
CA ASP A 653 28.61 1.52 6.58
C ASP A 653 29.55 1.16 7.73
N ASP A 654 30.13 2.16 8.41
CA ASP A 654 31.00 1.95 9.58
C ASP A 654 30.21 1.36 10.76
N GLU A 655 29.05 1.94 11.09
CA GLU A 655 28.17 1.41 12.16
C GLU A 655 27.75 -0.03 11.86
N ARG A 656 27.39 -0.31 10.60
CA ARG A 656 26.98 -1.63 10.15
C ARG A 656 28.13 -2.64 10.26
N GLN A 657 29.32 -2.30 9.76
CA GLN A 657 30.49 -3.19 9.81
C GLN A 657 30.90 -3.48 11.25
N VAL A 658 30.97 -2.47 12.11
CA VAL A 658 31.27 -2.66 13.54
C VAL A 658 30.27 -3.62 14.18
N TRP A 659 28.98 -3.45 13.88
CA TRP A 659 27.94 -4.33 14.38
C TRP A 659 28.10 -5.77 13.86
N ASN A 660 28.31 -5.96 12.56
CA ASN A 660 28.54 -7.26 11.93
C ASN A 660 29.72 -8.03 12.57
N GLN A 661 30.83 -7.33 12.82
CA GLN A 661 32.01 -7.92 13.47
C GLN A 661 31.72 -8.43 14.88
N MET A 662 30.79 -7.81 15.63
CA MET A 662 30.38 -8.31 16.94
C MET A 662 29.70 -9.70 16.85
N PHE A 663 28.99 -10.00 15.76
CA PHE A 663 28.33 -11.31 15.58
C PHE A 663 29.30 -12.36 15.04
N LEU A 664 30.15 -12.01 14.09
CA LEU A 664 31.18 -12.92 13.55
C LEU A 664 32.20 -13.31 14.65
N GLY A 665 32.60 -12.35 15.50
CA GLY A 665 33.49 -12.57 16.64
C GLY A 665 32.84 -13.25 17.84
N ARG A 666 31.52 -13.49 17.83
CA ARG A 666 30.75 -13.97 19.00
C ARG A 666 31.26 -15.29 19.55
N THR A 667 31.63 -16.23 18.68
CA THR A 667 32.17 -17.53 19.09
C THR A 667 33.51 -17.37 19.81
N GLN A 668 34.41 -16.53 19.25
CA GLN A 668 35.69 -16.24 19.87
C GLN A 668 35.51 -15.53 21.22
N PHE A 669 34.59 -14.55 21.29
CA PHE A 669 34.26 -13.86 22.53
C PHE A 669 33.74 -14.82 23.61
N LYS A 670 32.82 -15.73 23.26
CA LYS A 670 32.34 -16.77 24.19
C LYS A 670 33.47 -17.66 24.68
N VAL A 671 34.34 -18.13 23.79
CA VAL A 671 35.49 -18.96 24.15
C VAL A 671 36.46 -18.21 25.06
N LEU A 672 36.82 -16.97 24.73
CA LEU A 672 37.68 -16.12 25.55
C LEU A 672 37.07 -15.85 26.93
N THR A 673 35.75 -15.63 27.01
CA THR A 673 35.04 -15.45 28.27
C THR A 673 35.09 -16.73 29.10
N MET A 674 34.82 -17.89 28.50
CA MET A 674 34.90 -19.18 29.19
C MET A 674 36.33 -19.49 29.69
N ILE A 675 37.35 -19.19 28.89
CA ILE A 675 38.77 -19.31 29.28
C ILE A 675 39.06 -18.38 30.47
N SER A 676 38.58 -17.15 30.41
CA SER A 676 38.79 -16.15 31.47
C SER A 676 38.09 -16.55 32.77
N LEU A 677 36.85 -17.06 32.69
CA LEU A 677 36.11 -17.58 33.83
C LEU A 677 36.76 -18.84 34.42
N ALA A 678 37.27 -19.75 33.58
CA ALA A 678 38.01 -20.92 34.03
C ALA A 678 39.31 -20.52 34.73
N ALA A 679 40.06 -19.57 34.18
CA ALA A 679 41.27 -19.04 34.80
C ALA A 679 40.97 -18.38 36.15
N LEU A 680 39.89 -17.59 36.24
CA LEU A 680 39.43 -16.98 37.49
C LEU A 680 39.04 -18.04 38.51
N ALA A 681 38.30 -19.08 38.11
CA ALA A 681 37.92 -20.19 38.98
C ALA A 681 39.15 -20.94 39.52
N ILE A 682 40.14 -21.22 38.66
CA ILE A 682 41.41 -21.85 39.06
C ILE A 682 42.16 -20.97 40.07
N LEU A 683 42.24 -19.65 39.84
CA LEU A 683 42.87 -18.71 40.75
C LEU A 683 42.16 -18.67 42.11
N MET A 684 40.82 -18.65 42.12
CA MET A 684 40.04 -18.69 43.35
C MET A 684 40.24 -19.99 44.13
N LEU A 685 40.28 -21.14 43.43
CA LEU A 685 40.54 -22.44 44.05
C LEU A 685 41.97 -22.54 44.60
N ALA A 686 42.97 -22.04 43.86
CA ALA A 686 44.36 -22.00 44.32
C ALA A 686 44.53 -21.09 45.54
N GLY A 687 43.89 -19.92 45.54
CA GLY A 687 43.88 -18.99 46.69
C GLY A 687 43.19 -19.58 47.92
N ALA A 688 42.06 -20.27 47.73
CA ALA A 688 41.37 -21.00 48.80
C ALA A 688 42.24 -22.14 49.36
N GLY A 689 42.86 -22.92 48.48
CA GLY A 689 43.81 -23.98 48.85
C GLY A 689 45.00 -23.45 49.64
N ALA A 690 45.59 -22.34 49.23
CA ALA A 690 46.69 -21.68 49.94
C ALA A 690 46.27 -21.19 51.33
N LYS A 691 45.05 -20.65 51.50
CA LYS A 691 44.51 -20.28 52.82
C LYS A 691 44.26 -21.49 53.70
N ILE A 692 43.69 -22.56 53.16
CA ILE A 692 43.46 -23.82 53.90
C ILE A 692 44.80 -24.39 54.37
N PHE A 693 45.80 -24.43 53.50
CA PHE A 693 47.16 -24.85 53.85
C PHE A 693 47.78 -23.96 54.95
N ALA A 694 47.65 -22.63 54.86
CA ALA A 694 48.13 -21.72 55.88
C ALA A 694 47.43 -21.89 57.25
N ILE A 695 46.15 -22.29 57.26
CA ILE A 695 45.41 -22.62 58.48
C ILE A 695 45.90 -23.95 59.06
N MET A 696 46.16 -24.96 58.23
CA MET A 696 46.66 -26.27 58.68
C MET A 696 48.10 -26.23 59.19
N VAL A 697 48.93 -25.30 58.70
CA VAL A 697 50.34 -25.15 59.08
C VAL A 697 50.54 -24.16 60.24
N ARG A 698 49.47 -23.58 60.81
CA ARG A 698 49.59 -22.73 62.02
C ARG A 698 50.12 -23.57 63.19
N PRO A 699 51.30 -23.25 63.76
CA PRO A 699 51.80 -23.96 64.93
C PRO A 699 50.91 -23.69 66.15
N ALA A 700 50.61 -24.74 66.91
CA ALA A 700 49.85 -24.64 68.16
C ALA A 700 50.57 -23.69 69.13
N MET A 701 49.86 -22.67 69.63
CA MET A 701 50.39 -21.77 70.66
C MET A 701 50.66 -22.55 71.96
N PRO A 702 51.77 -22.25 72.67
CA PRO A 702 52.06 -22.89 73.94
C PRO A 702 51.07 -22.42 75.03
N PRO A 703 50.82 -23.23 76.07
CA PRO A 703 49.81 -22.93 77.08
C PRO A 703 50.23 -21.74 77.96
N GLU A 704 49.28 -20.84 78.23
CA GLU A 704 49.43 -19.71 79.16
C GLU A 704 49.76 -20.18 80.59
N ALA A 705 50.82 -19.60 81.15
CA ALA A 705 51.18 -19.78 82.56
C ALA A 705 50.22 -18.97 83.44
N LYS A 706 49.50 -19.66 84.33
CA LYS A 706 48.71 -19.07 85.42
C LYS A 706 49.63 -18.35 86.40
N THR A 707 49.53 -17.03 86.50
CA THR A 707 50.06 -16.27 87.65
C THR A 707 49.04 -16.22 88.77
N ALA A 708 49.51 -16.63 89.94
CA ALA A 708 48.76 -16.78 91.17
C ALA A 708 48.42 -15.45 91.86
N ASP A 709 47.27 -15.49 92.50
CA ASP A 709 46.77 -14.65 93.57
C ASP A 709 47.76 -14.51 94.74
N GLN A 710 48.06 -13.28 95.15
CA GLN A 710 48.45 -12.92 96.51
C GLN A 710 47.98 -11.49 96.81
N GLY A 711 46.96 -11.37 97.66
CA GLY A 711 46.71 -10.14 98.43
C GLY A 711 47.65 -10.04 99.64
N ASP A 712 47.99 -8.82 100.08
CA ASP A 712 47.53 -8.28 101.37
C ASP A 712 47.90 -6.78 101.53
N ARG A 713 46.99 -6.07 102.23
CA ARG A 713 47.04 -4.82 103.02
C ARG A 713 48.21 -3.83 102.92
N SER A 714 47.85 -2.56 102.67
CA SER A 714 47.88 -1.47 103.68
C SER A 714 46.93 -0.34 103.28
#